data_AF-A0A7D6EQS2-F1
#
_entry.id   AF-A0A7D6EQS2-F1
#
_cell.length_a   1.000
_cell.length_b   1.000
_cell.length_c   1.000
_cell.angle_alpha   90.00
_cell.angle_beta   90.00
_cell.angle_gamma   90.00
#
_symmetry.space_group_name_H-M   'P 1'
#
loop_
_entity.id
_entity.type
_entity.pdbx_description
1 polymer ?
#
loop_
_entity_poly.entity_id
_entity_poly.type
_entity_poly.pdbx_seq_one_letter_code
_entity_poly.pdbx_strand_id
1 'polypeptide(L)'
;MIFSWRKGSVILLATALLIPAFTTSSFAVDTPQPGNAAPNGPAFSPPEDPEVIKDARSILRGIEPSSSNNAMVYFDQNQVNFKSFISLEKQSAGGASSGAIICQTPDDPKCVSALADSSFQQIKYDVAMGSCDARQIAACIKSLNLVKEDGTKIKADPVTRIYSKTSPGWASTFNSKTNSGYPGSDGPWIWRINDGGKSTDYLILGLVSALFNRPVGVSTWDASEKSLRLSIYPVKKFESPMLVEGSGVSGCLAVDTGVCYQRIAFASNLRFALDLRIPKVITGWLNGRLEKPVAYTENYNDDYSELIVEASPLEEIMTGKWLANTGAVSKYLDESRRGLTAGAGKNLDIAGVDPDDQSAVRYYSSMATLFNNTALTNSLTWRLNTTSSGAQSFATSCQKSDGVQGIVTSNASVYEPGSPKWDGNEGALAYKIAAPTYKPDGKTENVGRYAFTMRADLIKCVYGMSKLPAYANIEVTYDGSGEKKTATVVLGSNKEWVNLHADNFMYTGAPPTVSVKLDGWAKSTSATTTKTPSNAGNQAAAPSPSDGKVTITCIKGTTKKLVTAVKPQCPSGYKMQNTAAPAAQQAQVTITCTKGTTKKTVTGVKPQCPAGYKMSAATPGKAPSTPAQPAAQQPDAPADMPAPQSPAGQPGTPNQPGQQQPNAPAPQFDPNADITITCTKGTESKQVTGKSPVQCPSGYQMKPMGPGPDGPAPQFDPNADITITCTKGTESKQVTGKSPVQCPSGYQMKPMAPGQPGLPMQPAKQ
;
A
#
# COMPACT_ATOMS: atom_id res chain seq x y z
N MET A 1 54.10 39.29 48.50
CA MET A 1 53.99 40.37 49.50
C MET A 1 52.52 40.68 49.74
N ILE A 2 52.17 41.02 50.98
CA ILE A 2 51.11 41.91 51.47
C ILE A 2 50.05 42.44 50.46
N PHE A 3 48.76 42.12 50.73
CA PHE A 3 47.51 42.90 50.56
C PHE A 3 47.07 43.38 49.12
N SER A 4 45.81 43.77 48.84
CA SER A 4 44.45 43.35 49.25
C SER A 4 43.37 44.27 48.62
N TRP A 5 42.14 43.82 48.30
CA TRP A 5 40.87 44.33 48.89
C TRP A 5 39.57 43.68 48.36
N ARG A 6 38.43 44.11 48.93
CA ARG A 6 37.08 43.52 48.83
C ARG A 6 36.11 44.30 47.93
N LYS A 7 35.02 43.61 47.54
CA LYS A 7 33.60 44.02 47.35
C LYS A 7 33.08 43.63 45.95
N GLY A 8 31.88 43.06 45.76
CA GLY A 8 30.93 42.49 46.73
C GLY A 8 29.49 42.99 46.55
N SER A 9 28.61 42.13 46.05
CA SER A 9 27.14 42.21 46.19
C SER A 9 26.49 40.85 45.94
N VAL A 10 25.26 40.68 46.42
CA VAL A 10 24.53 39.40 46.51
C VAL A 10 23.29 39.45 45.62
N ILE A 11 22.89 38.31 45.06
CA ILE A 11 21.48 37.93 44.84
C ILE A 11 21.37 36.39 44.84
N LEU A 12 20.18 35.87 45.15
CA LEU A 12 19.95 34.53 45.69
C LEU A 12 20.09 33.40 44.65
N LEU A 13 20.48 32.21 45.14
CA LEU A 13 20.08 30.96 44.50
C LEU A 13 18.57 30.77 44.66
N ALA A 14 17.88 30.46 43.57
CA ALA A 14 16.55 29.87 43.58
C ALA A 14 16.64 28.53 42.84
N THR A 15 16.27 27.43 43.50
CA THR A 15 16.32 26.08 42.94
C THR A 15 15.14 25.83 42.00
N ALA A 16 15.45 25.43 40.76
CA ALA A 16 14.50 24.83 39.84
C ALA A 16 15.11 23.54 39.27
N LEU A 17 14.45 22.40 39.46
CA LEU A 17 14.86 21.16 38.81
C LEU A 17 14.48 21.24 37.32
N LEU A 18 15.47 21.49 36.47
CA LEU A 18 15.34 21.30 35.03
C LEU A 18 15.30 19.80 34.72
N ILE A 19 14.09 19.26 34.64
CA ILE A 19 13.84 17.98 33.98
C ILE A 19 14.22 18.15 32.50
N PRO A 20 15.15 17.36 31.94
CA PRO A 20 15.48 17.44 30.53
C PRO A 20 14.29 16.94 29.70
N ALA A 21 13.55 17.86 29.09
CA ALA A 21 12.56 17.53 28.08
C ALA A 21 13.30 16.98 26.85
N PHE A 22 13.22 15.66 26.63
CA PHE A 22 13.74 15.03 25.42
C PHE A 22 12.92 15.49 24.22
N THR A 23 13.38 16.55 23.56
CA THR A 23 12.82 17.02 22.29
C THR A 23 13.13 16.01 21.19
N THR A 24 12.20 15.12 20.90
CA THR A 24 12.24 14.30 19.68
C THR A 24 12.16 15.24 18.48
N SER A 25 13.22 15.25 17.66
CA SER A 25 13.35 16.12 16.49
C SER A 25 12.28 15.79 15.45
N SER A 26 11.18 16.54 15.46
CA SER A 26 10.22 16.54 14.35
C SER A 26 10.92 17.10 13.11
N PHE A 27 10.97 16.31 12.03
CA PHE A 27 11.72 16.66 10.82
C PHE A 27 11.20 17.94 10.16
N ALA A 28 11.90 19.05 10.39
CA ALA A 28 11.98 20.10 9.41
C ALA A 28 12.76 19.55 8.22
N VAL A 29 12.04 19.07 7.20
CA VAL A 29 12.63 18.90 5.87
C VAL A 29 13.09 20.29 5.43
N ASP A 30 14.37 20.45 5.14
CA ASP A 30 14.90 21.71 4.64
C ASP A 30 14.12 22.17 3.42
N THR A 31 13.36 23.26 3.59
CA THR A 31 13.03 24.13 2.47
C THR A 31 14.33 24.51 1.78
N PRO A 32 14.42 24.48 0.45
CA PRO A 32 15.63 24.90 -0.24
C PRO A 32 16.01 26.29 0.24
N GLN A 33 17.18 26.41 0.87
CA GLN A 33 17.68 27.65 1.44
C GLN A 33 17.56 28.78 0.41
N PRO A 34 17.16 30.01 0.80
CA PRO A 34 17.19 31.18 -0.07
C PRO A 34 18.65 31.67 -0.27
N GLY A 35 19.50 30.76 -0.75
CA GLY A 35 20.95 30.85 -0.87
C GLY A 35 21.50 30.18 -2.14
N ASN A 36 20.63 29.80 -3.07
CA ASN A 36 20.93 29.64 -4.50
C ASN A 36 19.63 29.82 -5.29
N ALA A 37 19.29 31.07 -5.59
CA ALA A 37 18.28 31.34 -6.61
C ALA A 37 18.73 30.70 -7.93
N ALA A 38 17.83 29.98 -8.62
CA ALA A 38 18.08 29.62 -10.00
C ALA A 38 18.40 30.90 -10.79
N PRO A 39 19.38 30.90 -11.72
CA PRO A 39 19.78 32.11 -12.42
C PRO A 39 18.56 32.74 -13.10
N ASN A 40 18.36 34.04 -12.88
CA ASN A 40 17.21 34.82 -13.36
C ASN A 40 17.25 35.01 -14.90
N GLY A 41 17.11 33.91 -15.64
CA GLY A 41 16.61 33.94 -17.00
C GLY A 41 15.14 34.38 -17.01
N PRO A 42 14.59 34.72 -18.19
CA PRO A 42 13.16 34.98 -18.32
C PRO A 42 12.36 33.77 -17.83
N ALA A 43 11.26 34.02 -17.10
CA ALA A 43 10.42 32.99 -16.49
C ALA A 43 9.64 32.20 -17.55
N PHE A 44 10.34 31.28 -18.22
CA PHE A 44 9.77 30.37 -19.21
C PHE A 44 8.87 29.37 -18.50
N SER A 45 7.57 29.40 -18.82
CA SER A 45 6.61 28.36 -18.44
C SER A 45 6.13 27.66 -19.71
N PRO A 46 5.94 26.33 -19.70
CA PRO A 46 5.18 25.65 -20.74
C PRO A 46 3.77 26.26 -20.88
N PRO A 47 3.15 26.17 -22.07
CA PRO A 47 1.73 26.48 -22.23
C PRO A 47 0.87 25.70 -21.23
N GLU A 48 -0.25 26.29 -20.79
CA GLU A 48 -1.19 25.56 -19.95
C GLU A 48 -1.85 24.43 -20.73
N ASP A 49 -1.80 23.23 -20.15
CA ASP A 49 -2.21 21.98 -20.78
C ASP A 49 -3.04 21.15 -19.78
N PRO A 50 -4.30 20.78 -20.13
CA PRO A 50 -5.23 20.16 -19.19
C PRO A 50 -4.92 18.68 -18.90
N GLU A 51 -4.00 18.03 -19.63
CA GLU A 51 -3.56 16.66 -19.32
C GLU A 51 -2.47 16.62 -18.23
N VAL A 52 -1.84 17.78 -17.96
CA VAL A 52 -0.72 17.89 -17.02
C VAL A 52 -1.23 18.00 -15.58
N ILE A 53 -0.84 17.04 -14.74
CA ILE A 53 -1.21 17.04 -13.32
C ILE A 53 -0.38 18.08 -12.58
N LYS A 54 -1.08 19.09 -12.05
CA LYS A 54 -0.56 20.06 -11.08
C LYS A 54 -0.51 19.42 -9.68
N ASP A 55 0.54 19.70 -8.92
CA ASP A 55 0.63 19.35 -7.49
C ASP A 55 -0.30 20.21 -6.62
N ALA A 56 -0.49 19.83 -5.35
CA ALA A 56 -1.40 20.53 -4.46
C ALA A 56 -1.07 22.02 -4.26
N ARG A 57 0.23 22.39 -4.23
CA ARG A 57 0.66 23.78 -4.07
C ARG A 57 0.37 24.60 -5.33
N SER A 58 0.62 24.03 -6.51
CA SER A 58 0.32 24.67 -7.80
C SER A 58 -1.17 24.84 -8.04
N ILE A 59 -2.01 23.88 -7.60
CA ILE A 59 -3.47 24.04 -7.61
C ILE A 59 -3.87 25.21 -6.69
N LEU A 60 -3.39 25.21 -5.44
CA LEU A 60 -3.75 26.23 -4.44
C LEU A 60 -3.30 27.65 -4.82
N ARG A 61 -2.12 27.81 -5.43
CA ARG A 61 -1.66 29.10 -6.00
C ARG A 61 -2.59 29.62 -7.10
N GLY A 62 -3.18 28.73 -7.91
CA GLY A 62 -4.18 29.09 -8.91
C GLY A 62 -5.52 29.57 -8.34
N ILE A 63 -5.76 29.42 -7.03
CA ILE A 63 -6.98 29.82 -6.32
C ILE A 63 -6.69 30.64 -5.05
N GLU A 64 -5.63 31.47 -5.05
CA GLU A 64 -5.34 32.36 -3.92
C GLU A 64 -6.50 33.35 -3.68
N PRO A 65 -7.03 33.46 -2.45
CA PRO A 65 -8.13 34.38 -2.15
C PRO A 65 -7.74 35.84 -2.34
N SER A 66 -8.72 36.69 -2.71
CA SER A 66 -8.53 38.13 -2.82
C SER A 66 -8.17 38.78 -1.48
N SER A 67 -8.73 38.28 -0.37
CA SER A 67 -8.43 38.70 1.00
C SER A 67 -6.99 38.42 1.43
N SER A 68 -6.55 39.09 2.50
CA SER A 68 -5.26 38.92 3.17
C SER A 68 -5.37 38.11 4.46
N ASN A 69 -4.23 37.74 5.04
CA ASN A 69 -4.11 36.94 6.27
C ASN A 69 -4.80 35.57 6.20
N ASN A 70 -4.71 34.91 5.04
CA ASN A 70 -4.94 33.48 4.88
C ASN A 70 -3.60 32.73 4.89
N ALA A 71 -3.62 31.44 5.21
CA ALA A 71 -2.50 30.51 5.09
C ALA A 71 -2.91 29.30 4.24
N MET A 72 -1.97 28.82 3.43
CA MET A 72 -2.19 27.67 2.56
C MET A 72 -1.91 26.36 3.32
N VAL A 73 -2.95 25.74 3.88
CA VAL A 73 -2.80 24.48 4.62
C VAL A 73 -3.06 23.30 3.68
N TYR A 74 -2.09 22.41 3.51
CA TYR A 74 -2.24 21.23 2.66
C TYR A 74 -1.36 20.05 3.11
N PHE A 75 -1.81 18.85 2.72
CA PHE A 75 -1.20 17.56 3.00
C PHE A 75 -0.95 16.84 1.66
N ASP A 76 0.30 16.86 1.22
CA ASP A 76 0.83 16.27 -0.02
C ASP A 76 2.33 16.03 0.21
N GLN A 77 2.93 15.00 -0.38
CA GLN A 77 4.34 14.72 -0.14
C GLN A 77 5.22 15.68 -0.94
N ASN A 78 6.11 16.39 -0.24
CA ASN A 78 7.05 17.32 -0.86
C ASN A 78 7.94 16.57 -1.86
N GLN A 79 7.86 16.98 -3.14
CA GLN A 79 8.68 16.44 -4.20
C GLN A 79 10.14 16.78 -3.95
N VAL A 80 11.00 15.76 -3.91
CA VAL A 80 12.42 15.92 -3.59
C VAL A 80 13.22 16.23 -4.86
N ASN A 81 14.38 16.88 -4.72
CA ASN A 81 15.34 17.00 -5.81
C ASN A 81 15.98 15.62 -6.09
N PHE A 82 15.39 14.83 -7.00
CA PHE A 82 15.87 13.51 -7.40
C PHE A 82 17.13 13.58 -8.30
N LYS A 83 18.18 14.21 -7.80
CA LYS A 83 19.53 14.25 -8.40
C LYS A 83 20.53 13.65 -7.40
N SER A 84 21.60 13.04 -7.91
CA SER A 84 22.71 12.59 -7.08
C SER A 84 23.60 13.77 -6.70
N PHE A 85 23.73 14.07 -5.41
CA PHE A 85 24.65 15.09 -4.90
C PHE A 85 25.10 14.75 -3.47
N ILE A 86 26.15 15.43 -3.03
CA ILE A 86 26.65 15.38 -1.66
C ILE A 86 26.52 16.79 -1.07
N SER A 87 25.94 16.93 0.13
CA SER A 87 26.05 18.15 0.93
C SER A 87 26.96 17.93 2.14
N LEU A 88 27.81 18.91 2.46
CA LEU A 88 28.49 19.02 3.75
C LEU A 88 28.09 20.32 4.42
N GLU A 89 27.70 20.26 5.70
CA GLU A 89 27.15 21.40 6.42
C GLU A 89 27.87 21.68 7.73
N LYS A 90 28.06 22.98 8.01
CA LYS A 90 28.56 23.46 9.29
C LYS A 90 27.37 23.69 10.21
N GLN A 91 27.21 22.88 11.26
CA GLN A 91 26.22 23.18 12.30
C GLN A 91 26.76 24.28 13.21
N SER A 92 25.99 25.36 13.36
CA SER A 92 26.24 26.37 14.38
C SER A 92 25.66 25.95 15.73
N ALA A 93 26.22 26.48 16.82
CA ALA A 93 25.67 26.29 18.16
C ALA A 93 24.27 26.93 18.25
N GLY A 94 23.23 26.09 18.21
CA GLY A 94 21.83 26.53 18.08
C GLY A 94 21.08 25.84 16.93
N GLY A 95 21.75 25.08 16.07
CA GLY A 95 21.11 24.19 15.07
C GLY A 95 20.78 24.83 13.73
N ALA A 96 21.17 26.09 13.48
CA ALA A 96 21.12 26.67 12.13
C ALA A 96 22.36 26.22 11.33
N SER A 97 22.20 25.81 10.07
CA SER A 97 23.32 25.53 9.17
C SER A 97 23.96 26.83 8.67
N SER A 98 25.28 26.96 8.85
CA SER A 98 26.04 28.16 8.51
C SER A 98 26.98 27.90 7.32
N GLY A 99 26.37 27.66 6.16
CA GLY A 99 27.06 27.34 4.91
C GLY A 99 27.10 25.85 4.60
N ALA A 100 26.54 25.49 3.45
CA ALA A 100 26.58 24.15 2.87
C ALA A 100 27.51 24.14 1.64
N ILE A 101 28.38 23.13 1.54
CA ILE A 101 29.11 22.81 0.29
C ILE A 101 28.33 21.70 -0.42
N ILE A 102 28.03 21.91 -1.70
CA ILE A 102 27.41 20.91 -2.58
C ILE A 102 28.43 20.41 -3.60
N CYS A 103 28.52 19.09 -3.77
CA CYS A 103 29.39 18.41 -4.73
C CYS A 103 28.59 17.42 -5.59
N GLN A 104 29.07 17.18 -6.81
CA GLN A 104 28.45 16.22 -7.75
C GLN A 104 29.00 14.79 -7.64
N THR A 105 30.19 14.63 -7.05
CA THR A 105 30.87 13.34 -6.84
C THR A 105 31.65 13.36 -5.52
N PRO A 106 32.00 12.19 -4.94
CA PRO A 106 32.87 12.10 -3.76
C PRO A 106 34.27 12.71 -4.01
N ASP A 107 34.75 12.61 -5.25
CA ASP A 107 36.08 13.03 -5.67
C ASP A 107 36.19 14.53 -6.03
N ASP A 108 35.11 15.32 -5.86
CA ASP A 108 35.18 16.79 -6.02
C ASP A 108 36.20 17.36 -5.01
N PRO A 109 37.27 18.07 -5.44
CA PRO A 109 38.29 18.61 -4.55
C PRO A 109 37.74 19.48 -3.41
N LYS A 110 36.55 20.09 -3.58
CA LYS A 110 35.84 20.83 -2.53
C LYS A 110 35.33 19.89 -1.44
N CYS A 111 34.74 18.75 -1.81
CA CYS A 111 34.29 17.73 -0.86
C CYS A 111 35.46 17.05 -0.15
N VAL A 112 36.52 16.67 -0.88
CA VAL A 112 37.72 16.08 -0.29
C VAL A 112 38.33 17.01 0.76
N SER A 113 38.37 18.32 0.47
CA SER A 113 38.85 19.34 1.41
C SER A 113 37.89 19.55 2.60
N ALA A 114 36.58 19.58 2.36
CA ALA A 114 35.55 19.80 3.39
C ALA A 114 35.41 18.61 4.36
N LEU A 115 35.67 17.38 3.90
CA LEU A 115 35.72 16.19 4.76
C LEU A 115 36.81 16.31 5.84
N ALA A 116 37.97 16.89 5.49
CA ALA A 116 39.09 17.12 6.40
C ALA A 116 38.86 18.30 7.37
N ASP A 117 38.08 19.31 6.98
CA ASP A 117 37.69 20.42 7.84
C ASP A 117 36.65 19.96 8.90
N SER A 118 37.08 19.90 10.16
CA SER A 118 36.28 19.45 11.30
C SER A 118 35.11 20.36 11.68
N SER A 119 35.00 21.56 11.09
CA SER A 119 33.85 22.43 11.29
C SER A 119 32.62 22.04 10.45
N PHE A 120 32.76 21.16 9.45
CA PHE A 120 31.64 20.45 8.84
C PHE A 120 31.21 19.30 9.76
N GLN A 121 30.01 19.37 10.31
CA GLN A 121 29.50 18.42 11.33
C GLN A 121 28.41 17.50 10.78
N GLN A 122 28.01 17.68 9.52
CA GLN A 122 27.07 16.82 8.83
C GLN A 122 27.50 16.61 7.38
N ILE A 123 27.33 15.39 6.88
CA ILE A 123 27.42 15.05 5.46
C ILE A 123 26.19 14.23 5.04
N LYS A 124 25.58 14.61 3.92
CA LYS A 124 24.48 13.90 3.30
C LYS A 124 24.87 13.43 1.91
N TYR A 125 24.62 12.15 1.61
CA TYR A 125 24.65 11.61 0.27
C TYR A 125 23.20 11.39 -0.17
N ASP A 126 22.71 12.21 -1.09
CA ASP A 126 21.46 11.95 -1.80
C ASP A 126 21.81 11.27 -3.13
N VAL A 127 21.34 10.04 -3.34
CA VAL A 127 21.70 9.23 -4.52
C VAL A 127 20.50 8.86 -5.36
N ALA A 128 20.46 9.37 -6.60
CA ALA A 128 19.40 9.05 -7.55
C ALA A 128 19.60 7.64 -8.12
N MET A 129 18.52 6.85 -8.13
CA MET A 129 18.51 5.48 -8.64
C MET A 129 18.31 5.49 -10.16
N GLY A 130 19.32 5.02 -10.89
CA GLY A 130 19.25 4.80 -12.33
C GLY A 130 19.02 3.33 -12.70
N SER A 131 19.21 2.98 -13.98
CA SER A 131 19.19 1.57 -14.41
C SER A 131 20.38 0.79 -13.84
N CYS A 132 20.14 -0.41 -13.31
CA CYS A 132 21.22 -1.30 -12.88
C CYS A 132 22.16 -1.75 -14.02
N ASP A 133 21.67 -1.74 -15.27
CA ASP A 133 22.48 -2.04 -16.46
C ASP A 133 23.48 -0.90 -16.73
N ALA A 134 23.11 0.34 -16.40
CA ALA A 134 23.98 1.52 -16.54
C ALA A 134 24.98 1.64 -15.37
N ARG A 135 24.65 1.14 -14.18
CA ARG A 135 25.55 1.17 -13.02
C ARG A 135 25.28 0.02 -12.04
N GLN A 136 26.11 -1.02 -12.13
CA GLN A 136 25.93 -2.26 -11.36
C GLN A 136 26.24 -2.11 -9.86
N ILE A 137 27.15 -1.18 -9.50
CA ILE A 137 27.62 -0.94 -8.12
C ILE A 137 26.94 0.30 -7.52
N ALA A 138 25.60 0.29 -7.49
CA ALA A 138 24.78 1.41 -7.03
C ALA A 138 23.43 0.94 -6.44
N ALA A 139 22.71 1.85 -5.79
CA ALA A 139 21.26 1.67 -5.62
C ALA A 139 20.57 1.95 -6.97
N CYS A 140 19.79 1.01 -7.49
CA CYS A 140 19.34 1.05 -8.89
C CYS A 140 18.03 0.30 -9.13
N ILE A 141 17.38 0.60 -10.25
CA ILE A 141 16.18 -0.07 -10.76
C ILE A 141 16.64 -1.17 -11.71
N LYS A 142 16.27 -2.41 -11.40
CA LYS A 142 16.67 -3.63 -12.12
C LYS A 142 15.66 -4.00 -13.21
N SER A 143 14.37 -3.82 -12.94
CA SER A 143 13.33 -3.76 -13.98
C SER A 143 12.08 -3.03 -13.51
N LEU A 144 11.43 -2.32 -14.43
CA LEU A 144 10.00 -2.01 -14.37
C LEU A 144 9.29 -2.90 -15.39
N ASN A 145 8.12 -3.42 -15.05
CA ASN A 145 7.28 -4.21 -15.95
C ASN A 145 5.81 -3.82 -15.77
N LEU A 146 5.07 -3.68 -16.88
CA LEU A 146 3.60 -3.63 -16.86
C LEU A 146 3.06 -5.06 -16.78
N VAL A 147 2.25 -5.35 -15.78
CA VAL A 147 1.54 -6.63 -15.60
C VAL A 147 0.16 -6.52 -16.24
N LYS A 148 -0.20 -7.52 -17.04
CA LYS A 148 -1.48 -7.61 -17.76
C LYS A 148 -2.53 -8.37 -16.97
N GLU A 149 -3.78 -8.27 -17.42
CA GLU A 149 -4.94 -8.96 -16.82
C GLU A 149 -4.82 -10.50 -16.91
N ASP A 150 -4.08 -11.02 -17.89
CA ASP A 150 -3.72 -12.44 -18.03
C ASP A 150 -2.46 -12.85 -17.21
N GLY A 151 -1.87 -11.91 -16.48
CA GLY A 151 -0.64 -12.11 -15.69
C GLY A 151 0.67 -12.01 -16.49
N THR A 152 0.63 -11.84 -17.81
CA THR A 152 1.84 -11.61 -18.62
C THR A 152 2.50 -10.28 -18.26
N LYS A 153 3.80 -10.15 -18.55
CA LYS A 153 4.60 -8.97 -18.15
C LYS A 153 5.35 -8.38 -19.34
N ILE A 154 5.08 -7.11 -19.62
CA ILE A 154 5.79 -6.30 -20.62
C ILE A 154 6.89 -5.54 -19.88
N LYS A 155 8.16 -5.91 -20.11
CA LYS A 155 9.32 -5.18 -19.55
C LYS A 155 9.35 -3.74 -20.13
N ALA A 156 9.73 -2.78 -19.30
CA ALA A 156 10.01 -1.42 -19.74
C ALA A 156 11.48 -1.27 -20.19
N ASP A 157 11.69 -0.57 -21.29
CA ASP A 157 13.01 -0.26 -21.84
C ASP A 157 13.56 1.03 -21.19
N PRO A 158 14.79 1.05 -20.63
CA PRO A 158 15.42 2.28 -20.16
C PRO A 158 15.93 3.11 -21.35
N VAL A 159 15.18 4.13 -21.77
CA VAL A 159 15.40 4.87 -23.04
C VAL A 159 16.33 6.07 -22.90
N THR A 160 16.27 6.80 -21.78
CA THR A 160 17.02 8.06 -21.63
C THR A 160 17.35 8.35 -20.18
N ARG A 161 18.63 8.56 -19.88
CA ARG A 161 19.12 9.08 -18.60
C ARG A 161 18.87 10.59 -18.52
N ILE A 162 18.38 11.06 -17.38
CA ILE A 162 18.11 12.47 -17.09
C ILE A 162 19.21 13.00 -16.15
N TYR A 163 19.44 14.32 -16.18
CA TYR A 163 20.41 15.04 -15.35
C TYR A 163 21.86 14.58 -15.62
N SER A 164 22.21 14.44 -16.90
CA SER A 164 23.50 13.92 -17.33
C SER A 164 24.72 14.68 -16.78
N LYS A 165 24.64 16.01 -16.69
CA LYS A 165 25.73 16.92 -16.28
C LYS A 165 25.67 17.28 -14.79
N THR A 166 24.48 17.23 -14.19
CA THR A 166 24.19 17.65 -12.81
C THR A 166 24.02 16.48 -11.84
N SER A 167 23.93 15.25 -12.35
CA SER A 167 23.88 13.99 -11.62
C SER A 167 24.79 12.94 -12.31
N PRO A 168 26.13 13.16 -12.37
CA PRO A 168 27.05 12.29 -13.12
C PRO A 168 27.15 10.87 -12.54
N GLY A 169 26.90 10.72 -11.23
CA GLY A 169 26.85 9.44 -10.52
C GLY A 169 28.21 8.84 -10.17
N TRP A 170 28.26 8.01 -9.12
CA TRP A 170 29.49 7.38 -8.62
C TRP A 170 29.28 5.91 -8.20
N ALA A 171 30.37 5.14 -8.06
CA ALA A 171 30.32 3.76 -7.59
C ALA A 171 30.18 3.69 -6.05
N SER A 172 29.55 2.63 -5.53
CA SER A 172 29.36 2.44 -4.09
C SER A 172 30.66 2.11 -3.36
N THR A 173 30.80 2.66 -2.15
CA THR A 173 31.76 2.23 -1.13
C THR A 173 31.07 1.64 0.10
N PHE A 174 29.74 1.49 0.05
CA PHE A 174 28.94 1.07 1.20
C PHE A 174 29.23 -0.37 1.64
N ASN A 175 29.47 -0.54 2.94
CA ASN A 175 29.62 -1.84 3.61
C ASN A 175 28.54 -1.99 4.69
N SER A 176 27.73 -3.04 4.61
CA SER A 176 26.60 -3.26 5.54
C SER A 176 27.04 -3.68 6.94
N LYS A 177 28.16 -4.42 7.05
CA LYS A 177 28.65 -5.01 8.31
C LYS A 177 29.26 -3.96 9.23
N THR A 178 29.86 -2.91 8.65
CA THR A 178 30.41 -1.76 9.37
C THR A 178 29.53 -0.51 9.29
N ASN A 179 28.43 -0.55 8.51
CA ASN A 179 27.56 0.58 8.20
C ASN A 179 28.33 1.85 7.74
N SER A 180 29.37 1.63 6.93
CA SER A 180 30.35 2.67 6.55
C SER A 180 30.43 2.85 5.04
N GLY A 181 31.04 3.95 4.59
CA GLY A 181 31.06 4.34 3.19
C GLY A 181 29.72 4.90 2.72
N TYR A 182 29.56 5.09 1.42
CA TYR A 182 28.39 5.71 0.80
C TYR A 182 27.78 4.82 -0.29
N PRO A 183 26.46 4.86 -0.48
CA PRO A 183 25.82 4.16 -1.59
C PRO A 183 26.25 4.76 -2.93
N GLY A 184 26.39 3.90 -3.94
CA GLY A 184 26.61 4.31 -5.33
C GLY A 184 25.35 4.92 -5.94
N SER A 185 25.53 5.83 -6.90
CA SER A 185 24.51 6.72 -7.43
C SER A 185 24.56 6.83 -8.95
N ASP A 186 23.43 7.12 -9.60
CA ASP A 186 23.39 7.41 -11.03
C ASP A 186 22.60 8.72 -11.30
N GLY A 187 21.61 8.70 -12.20
CA GLY A 187 20.61 9.73 -12.39
C GLY A 187 19.26 9.06 -12.70
N PRO A 188 18.13 9.78 -12.67
CA PRO A 188 16.84 9.22 -13.06
C PRO A 188 16.83 8.78 -14.54
N TRP A 189 15.90 7.89 -14.89
CA TRP A 189 15.72 7.43 -16.27
C TRP A 189 14.26 7.50 -16.72
N ILE A 190 14.06 7.71 -18.02
CA ILE A 190 12.81 7.42 -18.72
C ILE A 190 12.77 5.93 -19.06
N TRP A 191 11.70 5.27 -18.61
CA TRP A 191 11.38 3.88 -18.85
C TRP A 191 10.16 3.81 -19.77
N ARG A 192 10.30 3.20 -20.95
CA ARG A 192 9.24 3.11 -21.95
C ARG A 192 8.58 1.75 -21.90
N ILE A 193 7.25 1.72 -21.80
CA ILE A 193 6.46 0.50 -21.96
C ILE A 193 5.82 0.52 -23.35
N ASN A 194 6.14 -0.50 -24.14
CA ASN A 194 5.69 -0.68 -25.52
C ASN A 194 4.58 -1.74 -25.56
N ASP A 195 3.32 -1.29 -25.53
CA ASP A 195 2.14 -2.13 -25.27
C ASP A 195 1.38 -2.54 -26.55
N GLY A 196 2.10 -3.06 -27.56
CA GLY A 196 1.56 -3.57 -28.84
C GLY A 196 0.91 -2.55 -29.79
N GLY A 197 0.35 -1.46 -29.26
CA GLY A 197 -0.28 -0.35 -30.00
C GLY A 197 -0.14 1.01 -29.32
N LYS A 198 0.45 1.10 -28.13
CA LYS A 198 0.79 2.38 -27.46
C LYS A 198 2.16 2.29 -26.78
N SER A 199 3.01 3.28 -27.03
CA SER A 199 4.18 3.59 -26.20
C SER A 199 3.77 4.55 -25.08
N THR A 200 4.22 4.33 -23.85
CA THR A 200 4.09 5.29 -22.75
C THR A 200 5.42 5.42 -22.01
N ASP A 201 5.89 6.67 -21.85
CA ASP A 201 7.12 7.00 -21.12
C ASP A 201 6.81 7.24 -19.64
N TYR A 202 7.58 6.60 -18.77
CA TYR A 202 7.50 6.74 -17.32
C TYR A 202 8.83 7.25 -16.78
N LEU A 203 8.79 8.36 -16.05
CA LEU A 203 9.90 8.82 -15.24
C LEU A 203 9.83 8.15 -13.87
N ILE A 204 10.81 7.29 -13.57
CA ILE A 204 10.95 6.73 -12.22
C ILE A 204 11.92 7.62 -11.44
N LEU A 205 11.42 8.19 -10.36
CA LEU A 205 12.17 9.04 -9.44
C LEU A 205 12.44 8.26 -8.16
N GLY A 206 13.62 7.64 -8.09
CA GLY A 206 14.12 6.96 -6.89
C GLY A 206 15.29 7.71 -6.29
N LEU A 207 15.29 7.90 -4.97
CA LEU A 207 16.38 8.48 -4.19
C LEU A 207 16.64 7.59 -2.97
N VAL A 208 17.91 7.26 -2.73
CA VAL A 208 18.37 6.80 -1.41
C VAL A 208 19.14 7.94 -0.76
N SER A 209 18.76 8.31 0.45
CA SER A 209 19.41 9.35 1.25
C SER A 209 20.21 8.71 2.37
N ALA A 210 21.44 9.18 2.58
CA ALA A 210 22.32 8.72 3.64
C ALA A 210 22.98 9.90 4.37
N LEU A 211 22.46 10.21 5.55
CA LEU A 211 22.97 11.24 6.45
C LEU A 211 23.99 10.66 7.44
N PHE A 212 25.07 11.38 7.69
CA PHE A 212 26.04 11.07 8.72
C PHE A 212 26.39 12.36 9.49
N ASN A 213 26.50 12.26 10.81
CA ASN A 213 26.88 13.36 11.67
C ASN A 213 28.30 13.12 12.22
N ARG A 214 29.07 14.19 12.44
CA ARG A 214 30.38 14.15 13.10
C ARG A 214 30.20 14.70 14.53
N PRO A 215 30.30 13.89 15.60
CA PRO A 215 30.26 14.42 16.96
C PRO A 215 31.34 15.48 17.20
N VAL A 216 31.04 16.48 18.03
CA VAL A 216 31.96 17.59 18.28
C VAL A 216 33.24 17.06 18.95
N GLY A 217 34.38 17.25 18.28
CA GLY A 217 35.70 16.85 18.77
C GLY A 217 36.18 15.45 18.33
N VAL A 218 35.42 14.72 17.50
CA VAL A 218 35.90 13.45 16.90
C VAL A 218 36.11 13.57 15.38
N SER A 219 36.91 12.66 14.82
CA SER A 219 37.16 12.56 13.37
C SER A 219 36.22 11.57 12.66
N THR A 220 35.48 10.74 13.39
CA THR A 220 34.58 9.71 12.87
C THR A 220 33.21 10.26 12.47
N TRP A 221 32.58 9.58 11.52
CA TRP A 221 31.24 9.91 11.01
C TRP A 221 30.25 8.82 11.41
N ASP A 222 29.23 9.18 12.18
CA ASP A 222 28.18 8.27 12.65
C ASP A 222 26.96 8.36 11.73
N ALA A 223 26.46 7.21 11.27
CA ALA A 223 25.27 7.15 10.42
C ALA A 223 24.01 7.57 11.20
N SER A 224 23.44 8.73 10.87
CA SER A 224 22.31 9.34 11.60
C SER A 224 20.96 9.07 10.93
N GLU A 225 20.88 9.07 9.60
CA GLU A 225 19.68 8.72 8.85
C GLU A 225 20.03 7.91 7.58
N LYS A 226 19.15 6.98 7.22
CA LYS A 226 19.18 6.20 5.98
C LYS A 226 17.72 6.01 5.51
N SER A 227 17.37 6.54 4.34
CA SER A 227 15.99 6.55 3.86
C SER A 227 15.88 6.36 2.35
N LEU A 228 14.75 5.80 1.91
CA LEU A 228 14.37 5.61 0.50
C LEU A 228 13.17 6.50 0.20
N ARG A 229 13.17 7.19 -0.94
CA ARG A 229 11.98 7.85 -1.52
C ARG A 229 11.86 7.42 -2.98
N LEU A 230 10.69 6.96 -3.41
CA LEU A 230 10.48 6.40 -4.75
C LEU A 230 9.10 6.74 -5.28
N SER A 231 9.01 7.14 -6.55
CA SER A 231 7.76 7.37 -7.26
C SER A 231 7.88 7.02 -8.74
N ILE A 232 6.79 6.53 -9.33
CA ILE A 232 6.65 6.34 -10.78
C ILE A 232 5.68 7.41 -11.28
N TYR A 233 6.03 8.10 -12.36
CA TYR A 233 5.17 9.08 -13.00
C TYR A 233 5.12 8.83 -14.52
N PRO A 234 3.93 8.65 -15.13
CA PRO A 234 3.81 8.76 -16.58
C PRO A 234 4.06 10.22 -16.97
N VAL A 235 4.81 10.43 -18.05
CA VAL A 235 5.24 11.76 -18.49
C VAL A 235 5.02 11.97 -19.98
N LYS A 236 4.79 13.23 -20.37
CA LYS A 236 5.00 13.70 -21.74
C LYS A 236 6.14 14.70 -21.80
N LYS A 237 6.72 14.87 -22.99
CA LYS A 237 7.78 15.83 -23.26
C LYS A 237 7.19 17.16 -23.77
N PHE A 238 7.75 18.26 -23.28
CA PHE A 238 7.64 19.58 -23.88
C PHE A 238 9.05 20.07 -24.20
N GLU A 239 9.33 20.35 -25.47
CA GLU A 239 10.69 20.62 -25.96
C GLU A 239 10.87 22.12 -26.27
N SER A 240 11.99 22.69 -25.81
CA SER A 240 12.34 24.10 -26.02
C SER A 240 13.84 24.32 -25.78
N PRO A 241 14.57 25.02 -26.67
CA PRO A 241 16.00 25.27 -26.51
C PRO A 241 16.35 26.19 -25.33
N MET A 242 15.35 26.81 -24.68
CA MET A 242 15.53 27.60 -23.46
C MET A 242 15.67 26.73 -22.19
N LEU A 243 15.36 25.44 -22.27
CA LEU A 243 15.35 24.54 -21.11
C LEU A 243 16.78 24.08 -20.77
N VAL A 244 17.26 24.51 -19.61
CA VAL A 244 18.59 24.15 -19.07
C VAL A 244 18.45 22.98 -18.11
N GLU A 245 19.35 22.00 -18.22
CA GLU A 245 19.36 20.81 -17.37
C GLU A 245 19.31 21.17 -15.88
N GLY A 246 18.35 20.59 -15.16
CA GLY A 246 18.21 20.74 -13.72
C GLY A 246 17.59 22.05 -13.24
N SER A 247 17.18 22.96 -14.14
CA SER A 247 16.45 24.19 -13.81
C SER A 247 15.04 23.93 -13.27
N GLY A 248 14.55 24.83 -12.41
CA GLY A 248 13.19 24.78 -11.87
C GLY A 248 12.20 25.49 -12.79
N VAL A 249 11.33 24.71 -13.47
CA VAL A 249 10.34 25.22 -14.42
C VAL A 249 8.94 24.77 -14.01
N SER A 250 7.98 25.70 -14.02
CA SER A 250 6.59 25.42 -13.60
C SER A 250 5.96 24.35 -14.49
N GLY A 251 5.20 23.41 -13.89
CA GLY A 251 4.59 22.29 -14.61
C GLY A 251 5.54 21.18 -15.08
N CYS A 252 6.86 21.33 -14.88
CA CYS A 252 7.85 20.29 -15.18
C CYS A 252 8.17 19.48 -13.91
N LEU A 253 8.04 18.16 -14.00
CA LEU A 253 8.51 17.20 -12.99
C LEU A 253 10.03 17.03 -13.03
N ALA A 254 10.61 17.14 -14.23
CA ALA A 254 12.06 17.19 -14.46
C ALA A 254 12.38 18.05 -15.69
N VAL A 255 13.57 18.63 -15.74
CA VAL A 255 14.06 19.43 -16.88
C VAL A 255 15.47 18.96 -17.25
N ASP A 256 15.64 18.51 -18.49
CA ASP A 256 16.95 18.28 -19.09
C ASP A 256 17.23 19.35 -20.17
N THR A 257 18.43 19.28 -20.76
CA THR A 257 18.86 20.11 -21.88
C THR A 257 17.85 20.01 -23.02
N GLY A 258 17.10 21.08 -23.27
CA GLY A 258 16.12 21.17 -24.34
C GLY A 258 14.73 20.56 -24.05
N VAL A 259 14.51 19.93 -22.90
CA VAL A 259 13.27 19.15 -22.64
C VAL A 259 12.75 19.23 -21.20
N CYS A 260 11.45 19.45 -21.07
CA CYS A 260 10.66 19.41 -19.85
C CYS A 260 9.83 18.13 -19.85
N TYR A 261 9.90 17.36 -18.77
CA TYR A 261 9.07 16.19 -18.55
C TYR A 261 7.89 16.60 -17.67
N GLN A 262 6.69 16.63 -18.24
CA GLN A 262 5.46 17.02 -17.55
C GLN A 262 4.73 15.76 -17.03
N ARG A 263 4.34 15.75 -15.75
CA ARG A 263 3.53 14.66 -15.16
C ARG A 263 2.15 14.65 -15.81
N ILE A 264 1.72 13.50 -16.33
CA ILE A 264 0.34 13.28 -16.80
C ILE A 264 -0.39 12.29 -15.87
N ALA A 265 -1.66 12.01 -16.15
CA ALA A 265 -2.40 10.97 -15.46
C ALA A 265 -1.91 9.55 -15.82
N PHE A 266 -1.96 8.65 -14.84
CA PHE A 266 -1.95 7.21 -15.13
C PHE A 266 -3.21 6.83 -15.91
N ALA A 267 -3.07 5.92 -16.88
CA ALA A 267 -4.23 5.22 -17.41
C ALA A 267 -4.88 4.34 -16.31
N SER A 268 -6.16 4.03 -16.49
CA SER A 268 -6.87 3.07 -15.63
C SER A 268 -6.28 1.66 -15.74
N ASN A 269 -6.55 0.84 -14.73
CA ASN A 269 -6.26 -0.61 -14.69
C ASN A 269 -4.78 -1.01 -14.85
N LEU A 270 -3.83 -0.08 -14.70
CA LEU A 270 -2.40 -0.39 -14.71
C LEU A 270 -1.98 -1.17 -13.45
N ARG A 271 -1.07 -2.13 -13.61
CA ARG A 271 -0.38 -2.83 -12.51
C ARG A 271 1.10 -2.95 -12.84
N PHE A 272 1.98 -2.55 -11.93
CA PHE A 272 3.42 -2.57 -12.14
C PHE A 272 4.10 -3.61 -11.27
N ALA A 273 5.06 -4.34 -11.84
CA ALA A 273 6.03 -5.14 -11.11
C ALA A 273 7.40 -4.48 -11.22
N LEU A 274 7.93 -4.02 -10.10
CA LEU A 274 9.19 -3.27 -9.98
C LEU A 274 10.20 -4.07 -9.15
N ASP A 275 11.45 -4.05 -9.58
CA ASP A 275 12.58 -4.79 -9.01
C ASP A 275 13.71 -3.80 -8.72
N LEU A 276 14.11 -3.67 -7.45
CA LEU A 276 14.93 -2.55 -6.93
C LEU A 276 16.13 -3.05 -6.12
N ARG A 277 17.34 -2.68 -6.53
CA ARG A 277 18.54 -2.88 -5.70
C ARG A 277 18.67 -1.77 -4.67
N ILE A 278 18.54 -2.11 -3.40
CA ILE A 278 18.65 -1.17 -2.27
C ILE A 278 19.74 -1.61 -1.28
N PRO A 279 20.50 -0.69 -0.65
CA PRO A 279 21.44 -1.03 0.41
C PRO A 279 20.71 -1.64 1.61
N LYS A 280 21.28 -2.66 2.27
CA LYS A 280 20.62 -3.35 3.40
C LYS A 280 20.35 -2.48 4.63
N VAL A 281 20.98 -1.31 4.72
CA VAL A 281 20.70 -0.30 5.76
C VAL A 281 19.39 0.48 5.52
N ILE A 282 18.71 0.27 4.39
CA ILE A 282 17.30 0.64 4.25
C ILE A 282 16.46 -0.43 4.96
N THR A 283 16.20 -0.18 6.25
CA THR A 283 15.57 -1.14 7.17
C THR A 283 14.15 -0.73 7.59
N GLY A 284 13.44 -1.64 8.25
CA GLY A 284 12.18 -1.32 8.90
C GLY A 284 11.01 -1.21 7.92
N TRP A 285 10.17 -0.19 8.07
CA TRP A 285 8.91 -0.06 7.34
C TRP A 285 8.99 0.97 6.23
N LEU A 286 8.24 0.69 5.15
CA LEU A 286 7.96 1.65 4.09
C LEU A 286 6.47 2.03 4.11
N ASN A 287 6.15 3.26 3.70
CA ASN A 287 4.79 3.70 3.39
C ASN A 287 4.62 3.97 1.89
N GLY A 288 3.38 4.04 1.40
CA GLY A 288 3.17 4.30 -0.02
C GLY A 288 1.73 4.45 -0.49
N ARG A 289 1.61 4.76 -1.79
CA ARG A 289 0.35 4.73 -2.55
C ARG A 289 0.44 3.58 -3.53
N LEU A 290 0.01 2.40 -3.09
CA LEU A 290 0.06 1.17 -3.85
C LEU A 290 -1.28 0.45 -3.65
N GLU A 291 -1.99 0.17 -4.73
CA GLU A 291 -3.24 -0.58 -4.70
C GLU A 291 -2.93 -2.08 -4.78
N LYS A 292 -3.40 -2.82 -3.77
CA LYS A 292 -3.21 -4.26 -3.55
C LYS A 292 -1.75 -4.70 -3.78
N PRO A 293 -0.82 -4.20 -2.94
CA PRO A 293 0.59 -4.53 -3.03
C PRO A 293 0.87 -5.98 -2.62
N VAL A 294 1.79 -6.59 -3.35
CA VAL A 294 2.49 -7.82 -2.99
C VAL A 294 3.98 -7.52 -3.08
N ALA A 295 4.74 -7.77 -2.02
CA ALA A 295 6.18 -7.53 -2.03
C ALA A 295 6.96 -8.70 -1.42
N TYR A 296 8.24 -8.79 -1.76
CA TYR A 296 9.22 -9.62 -1.08
C TYR A 296 10.63 -9.09 -1.32
N THR A 297 11.58 -9.58 -0.53
CA THR A 297 13.01 -9.22 -0.60
C THR A 297 13.87 -10.44 -0.92
N GLU A 298 14.91 -10.25 -1.72
CA GLU A 298 15.94 -11.25 -2.01
C GLU A 298 17.33 -10.70 -1.71
N ASN A 299 18.28 -11.57 -1.34
CA ASN A 299 19.66 -11.17 -1.10
C ASN A 299 20.42 -11.00 -2.43
N TYR A 300 20.95 -9.81 -2.71
CA TYR A 300 21.81 -9.60 -3.87
C TYR A 300 23.26 -10.00 -3.56
N ASN A 301 23.86 -9.37 -2.55
CA ASN A 301 25.20 -9.66 -2.04
C ASN A 301 25.25 -9.37 -0.53
N ASP A 302 26.42 -9.19 0.07
CA ASP A 302 26.53 -8.86 1.50
C ASP A 302 25.95 -7.48 1.85
N ASP A 303 26.01 -6.51 0.94
CA ASP A 303 25.73 -5.09 1.23
C ASP A 303 24.36 -4.62 0.73
N TYR A 304 23.77 -5.30 -0.26
CA TYR A 304 22.53 -4.94 -0.94
C TYR A 304 21.51 -6.10 -0.96
N SER A 305 20.24 -5.72 -1.07
CA SER A 305 19.10 -6.62 -1.31
C SER A 305 18.31 -6.14 -2.52
N GLU A 306 17.72 -7.07 -3.28
CA GLU A 306 16.68 -6.74 -4.25
C GLU A 306 15.34 -6.68 -3.51
N LEU A 307 14.59 -5.59 -3.66
CA LEU A 307 13.22 -5.43 -3.18
C LEU A 307 12.28 -5.48 -4.39
N ILE A 308 11.41 -6.50 -4.42
CA ILE A 308 10.45 -6.72 -5.49
C ILE A 308 9.07 -6.29 -4.99
N VAL A 309 8.41 -5.39 -5.71
CA VAL A 309 7.08 -4.86 -5.39
C VAL A 309 6.16 -4.93 -6.60
N GLU A 310 5.00 -5.55 -6.43
CA GLU A 310 3.95 -5.59 -7.45
C GLU A 310 2.65 -4.96 -6.96
N ALA A 311 2.22 -3.87 -7.60
CA ALA A 311 1.04 -3.11 -7.21
C ALA A 311 0.48 -2.25 -8.35
N SER A 312 -0.81 -1.92 -8.26
CA SER A 312 -1.45 -0.90 -9.10
C SER A 312 -1.24 0.51 -8.50
N PRO A 313 -1.33 1.59 -9.30
CA PRO A 313 -1.44 2.94 -8.77
C PRO A 313 -2.68 3.07 -7.87
N LEU A 314 -2.57 3.81 -6.78
CA LEU A 314 -3.67 4.05 -5.85
C LEU A 314 -4.20 5.48 -6.01
N GLU A 315 -5.52 5.67 -5.98
CA GLU A 315 -6.12 7.02 -5.99
C GLU A 315 -5.82 7.70 -4.66
N GLU A 316 -4.82 8.58 -4.63
CA GLU A 316 -4.46 9.40 -3.48
C GLU A 316 -5.44 10.57 -3.32
N ILE A 317 -5.97 10.72 -2.11
CA ILE A 317 -6.87 11.82 -1.72
C ILE A 317 -6.00 12.94 -1.13
N MET A 318 -5.87 14.06 -1.82
CA MET A 318 -5.09 15.22 -1.35
C MET A 318 -6.01 16.22 -0.65
N THR A 319 -5.64 16.65 0.56
CA THR A 319 -6.35 17.71 1.29
C THR A 319 -5.57 19.00 1.22
N GLY A 320 -6.22 20.10 0.86
CA GLY A 320 -5.60 21.42 0.94
C GLY A 320 -6.58 22.56 0.67
N LYS A 321 -6.36 23.71 1.31
CA LYS A 321 -7.21 24.91 1.19
C LYS A 321 -6.48 26.15 1.71
N TRP A 322 -6.80 27.32 1.15
CA TRP A 322 -6.51 28.60 1.80
C TRP A 322 -7.48 28.81 2.96
N LEU A 323 -6.96 28.89 4.18
CA LEU A 323 -7.74 29.07 5.41
C LEU A 323 -7.36 30.39 6.08
N ALA A 324 -8.32 31.09 6.69
CA ALA A 324 -8.04 32.29 7.48
C ALA A 324 -7.06 31.96 8.62
N ASN A 325 -6.00 32.76 8.78
CA ASN A 325 -4.95 32.56 9.77
C ASN A 325 -5.44 32.94 11.18
N THR A 326 -6.23 32.05 11.78
CA THR A 326 -6.87 32.21 13.09
C THR A 326 -7.08 30.85 13.78
N GLY A 327 -7.22 30.85 15.11
CA GLY A 327 -7.63 29.68 15.89
C GLY A 327 -6.76 28.44 15.66
N ALA A 328 -7.36 27.39 15.10
CA ALA A 328 -6.64 26.15 14.78
C ALA A 328 -5.53 26.34 13.74
N VAL A 329 -5.71 27.24 12.77
CA VAL A 329 -4.73 27.50 11.70
C VAL A 329 -3.50 28.21 12.26
N SER A 330 -3.68 29.28 13.02
CA SER A 330 -2.55 29.99 13.63
C SER A 330 -1.80 29.08 14.62
N LYS A 331 -2.53 28.30 15.43
CA LYS A 331 -1.93 27.28 16.31
C LYS A 331 -1.12 26.22 15.54
N TYR A 332 -1.60 25.77 14.38
CA TYR A 332 -0.86 24.85 13.51
C TYR A 332 0.43 25.51 12.98
N LEU A 333 0.39 26.76 12.53
CA LEU A 333 1.58 27.50 12.07
C LEU A 333 2.61 27.70 13.19
N ASP A 334 2.13 27.98 14.40
CA ASP A 334 2.96 28.12 15.60
C ASP A 334 3.61 26.79 16.00
N GLU A 335 2.83 25.71 16.13
CA GLU A 335 3.34 24.38 16.52
C GLU A 335 4.31 23.79 15.48
N SER A 336 3.98 23.91 14.19
CA SER A 336 4.78 23.36 13.09
C SER A 336 5.95 24.26 12.65
N ARG A 337 5.98 25.51 13.12
CA ARG A 337 6.85 26.60 12.62
C ARG A 337 6.72 26.91 11.13
N ARG A 338 5.77 26.30 10.40
CA ARG A 338 5.67 26.42 8.93
C ARG A 338 5.35 27.83 8.43
N GLY A 339 4.84 28.71 9.29
CA GLY A 339 4.76 30.15 8.99
C GLY A 339 6.10 30.79 8.59
N LEU A 340 7.22 30.27 9.08
CA LEU A 340 8.58 30.71 8.71
C LEU A 340 8.99 30.31 7.27
N THR A 341 8.23 29.42 6.62
CA THR A 341 8.48 28.99 5.23
C THR A 341 7.72 29.82 4.20
N ALA A 342 6.96 30.84 4.64
CA ALA A 342 6.19 31.70 3.77
C ALA A 342 7.07 32.65 2.95
N GLY A 343 6.80 32.74 1.65
CA GLY A 343 7.31 33.86 0.84
C GLY A 343 6.66 35.20 1.23
N ALA A 344 7.25 36.31 0.80
CA ALA A 344 6.65 37.63 0.98
C ALA A 344 5.34 37.75 0.19
N GLY A 345 4.23 38.07 0.87
CA GLY A 345 2.91 38.16 0.27
C GLY A 345 1.84 38.61 1.26
N LYS A 346 0.61 38.83 0.76
CA LYS A 346 -0.57 39.17 1.58
C LYS A 346 -1.18 37.97 2.32
N ASN A 347 -0.79 36.76 1.91
CA ASN A 347 -1.20 35.46 2.43
C ASN A 347 0.05 34.56 2.54
N LEU A 348 0.01 33.58 3.43
CA LEU A 348 1.16 32.72 3.76
C LEU A 348 1.23 31.50 2.83
N ASP A 349 2.00 31.64 1.75
CA ASP A 349 2.39 30.55 0.83
C ASP A 349 3.49 29.67 1.45
N ILE A 350 3.07 28.74 2.33
CA ILE A 350 3.96 27.87 3.13
C ILE A 350 4.26 26.51 2.48
N ALA A 351 5.24 25.78 3.02
CA ALA A 351 5.51 24.39 2.68
C ALA A 351 4.50 23.41 3.33
N GLY A 352 3.97 22.49 2.52
CA GLY A 352 2.97 21.50 2.91
C GLY A 352 3.49 20.39 3.82
N VAL A 353 2.58 19.75 4.55
CA VAL A 353 2.86 18.67 5.49
C VAL A 353 2.97 17.35 4.73
N ASP A 354 4.11 16.64 4.85
CA ASP A 354 4.24 15.28 4.30
C ASP A 354 3.13 14.40 4.96
N PRO A 355 2.38 13.57 4.20
CA PRO A 355 1.25 12.79 4.72
C PRO A 355 1.52 11.88 5.92
N ASP A 356 2.80 11.56 6.17
CA ASP A 356 3.30 10.73 7.26
C ASP A 356 4.07 11.51 8.32
N ASP A 357 4.04 12.85 8.34
CA ASP A 357 4.57 13.66 9.45
C ASP A 357 3.94 13.18 10.77
N GLN A 358 4.74 13.04 11.84
CA GLN A 358 4.31 12.53 13.14
C GLN A 358 3.11 13.30 13.74
N SER A 359 2.90 14.56 13.31
CA SER A 359 1.78 15.40 13.68
C SER A 359 0.72 15.56 12.58
N ALA A 360 0.87 14.96 11.39
CA ALA A 360 -0.04 15.10 10.24
C ALA A 360 -1.50 14.79 10.62
N VAL A 361 -1.73 13.64 11.28
CA VAL A 361 -3.07 13.23 11.75
C VAL A 361 -3.61 14.21 12.78
N ARG A 362 -2.77 14.77 13.68
CA ARG A 362 -3.19 15.79 14.66
C ARG A 362 -3.62 17.09 13.97
N TYR A 363 -2.77 17.61 13.08
CA TYR A 363 -3.02 18.85 12.36
C TYR A 363 -4.28 18.74 11.48
N TYR A 364 -4.41 17.67 10.69
CA TYR A 364 -5.63 17.40 9.93
C TYR A 364 -6.86 17.39 10.83
N SER A 365 -6.83 16.63 11.93
CA SER A 365 -7.99 16.50 12.85
C SER A 365 -8.41 17.85 13.42
N SER A 366 -7.46 18.72 13.79
CA SER A 366 -7.75 20.06 14.30
C SER A 366 -8.36 21.03 13.29
N MET A 367 -8.31 20.69 11.99
CA MET A 367 -8.76 21.55 10.89
C MET A 367 -9.75 20.86 9.93
N ALA A 368 -10.16 19.62 10.17
CA ALA A 368 -10.96 18.80 9.25
C ALA A 368 -12.25 19.49 8.77
N THR A 369 -12.98 20.14 9.69
CA THR A 369 -14.20 20.90 9.39
C THR A 369 -13.94 22.14 8.53
N LEU A 370 -12.75 22.74 8.60
CA LEU A 370 -12.36 23.91 7.80
C LEU A 370 -12.13 23.55 6.32
N PHE A 371 -11.86 22.28 6.02
CA PHE A 371 -11.80 21.74 4.65
C PHE A 371 -13.20 21.38 4.10
N ASN A 372 -14.28 21.68 4.81
CA ASN A 372 -15.67 21.36 4.43
C ASN A 372 -15.94 19.84 4.23
N ASN A 373 -15.07 18.97 4.75
CA ASN A 373 -15.02 17.54 4.42
C ASN A 373 -14.83 17.24 2.90
N THR A 374 -14.23 18.17 2.14
CA THR A 374 -13.98 18.06 0.69
C THR A 374 -12.48 17.94 0.41
N ALA A 375 -12.07 17.03 -0.49
CA ALA A 375 -10.71 16.92 -0.98
C ALA A 375 -10.34 18.06 -1.96
N LEU A 376 -9.07 18.44 -2.02
CA LEU A 376 -8.56 19.39 -3.01
C LEU A 376 -8.48 18.75 -4.40
N THR A 377 -7.94 17.54 -4.45
CA THR A 377 -7.85 16.72 -5.66
C THR A 377 -7.74 15.24 -5.29
N ASN A 378 -8.20 14.37 -6.18
CA ASN A 378 -7.92 12.94 -6.14
C ASN A 378 -7.08 12.61 -7.39
N SER A 379 -5.96 11.90 -7.23
CA SER A 379 -5.14 11.49 -8.39
C SER A 379 -4.54 10.10 -8.21
N LEU A 380 -4.38 9.36 -9.30
CA LEU A 380 -3.61 8.11 -9.25
C LEU A 380 -2.13 8.44 -8.99
N THR A 381 -1.58 7.81 -7.95
CA THR A 381 -0.16 7.90 -7.57
C THR A 381 0.39 6.48 -7.40
N TRP A 382 1.65 6.25 -7.80
CA TRP A 382 2.41 5.05 -7.45
C TRP A 382 3.70 5.51 -6.77
N ARG A 383 3.81 5.29 -5.45
CA ARG A 383 4.97 5.73 -4.65
C ARG A 383 5.22 4.86 -3.43
N LEU A 384 6.47 4.86 -2.98
CA LEU A 384 6.99 4.06 -1.87
C LEU A 384 8.13 4.83 -1.17
N ASN A 385 8.10 4.98 0.16
CA ASN A 385 9.15 5.66 0.91
C ASN A 385 9.44 4.95 2.23
N THR A 386 10.63 5.14 2.80
CA THR A 386 10.85 4.98 4.25
C THR A 386 9.95 5.98 4.99
N THR A 387 9.31 5.52 6.07
CA THR A 387 8.47 6.38 6.92
C THR A 387 9.28 7.46 7.63
N SER A 388 8.70 8.65 7.80
CA SER A 388 9.25 9.79 8.56
C SER A 388 9.70 9.44 9.98
N SER A 389 9.19 8.36 10.57
CA SER A 389 9.74 7.77 11.79
C SER A 389 10.04 6.28 11.60
N GLY A 390 11.23 5.86 12.04
CA GLY A 390 11.61 4.44 12.13
C GLY A 390 11.05 3.72 13.36
N ALA A 391 10.17 4.38 14.13
CA ALA A 391 9.65 3.85 15.39
C ALA A 391 8.74 2.63 15.15
N GLN A 392 9.12 1.48 15.71
CA GLN A 392 8.30 0.27 15.72
C GLN A 392 7.69 0.05 17.09
N SER A 393 6.40 -0.28 17.12
CA SER A 393 5.67 -0.60 18.36
C SER A 393 5.88 -2.04 18.84
N PHE A 394 6.55 -2.88 18.04
CA PHE A 394 6.72 -4.30 18.32
C PHE A 394 7.73 -4.55 19.43
N ALA A 395 7.60 -5.68 20.14
CA ALA A 395 8.60 -6.12 21.10
C ALA A 395 9.97 -6.30 20.43
N THR A 396 11.05 -5.93 21.11
CA THR A 396 12.43 -5.93 20.56
C THR A 396 12.87 -7.28 19.99
N SER A 397 12.36 -8.39 20.53
CA SER A 397 12.57 -9.75 20.00
C SER A 397 12.03 -9.97 18.58
N CYS A 398 11.07 -9.14 18.13
CA CYS A 398 10.49 -9.18 16.80
C CYS A 398 11.07 -8.11 15.86
N GLN A 399 11.71 -7.05 16.37
CA GLN A 399 12.27 -5.93 15.60
C GLN A 399 13.55 -6.29 14.80
N LYS A 400 13.65 -7.51 14.24
CA LYS A 400 14.85 -8.03 13.57
C LYS A 400 15.38 -7.04 12.53
N SER A 401 16.63 -6.63 12.69
CA SER A 401 17.16 -5.35 12.22
C SER A 401 17.32 -5.19 10.71
N ASP A 402 17.40 -6.29 9.94
CA ASP A 402 18.04 -6.26 8.64
C ASP A 402 17.04 -6.18 7.48
N GLY A 403 17.23 -5.19 6.61
CA GLY A 403 16.42 -4.93 5.42
C GLY A 403 14.97 -4.49 5.70
N VAL A 404 14.21 -4.35 4.62
CA VAL A 404 12.79 -3.95 4.69
C VAL A 404 11.95 -5.07 5.30
N GLN A 405 11.10 -4.71 6.24
CA GLN A 405 10.29 -5.62 7.03
C GLN A 405 8.81 -5.64 6.62
N GLY A 406 8.30 -4.52 6.12
CA GLY A 406 6.92 -4.36 5.68
C GLY A 406 6.66 -3.05 4.96
N ILE A 407 5.56 -3.03 4.22
CA ILE A 407 5.04 -1.89 3.47
C ILE A 407 3.59 -1.68 3.92
N VAL A 408 3.25 -0.47 4.38
CA VAL A 408 1.89 -0.06 4.76
C VAL A 408 1.37 1.01 3.79
N THR A 409 0.12 0.89 3.35
CA THR A 409 -0.43 1.74 2.29
C THR A 409 -1.89 2.09 2.53
N SER A 410 -2.28 3.29 2.11
CA SER A 410 -3.67 3.77 2.13
C SER A 410 -3.82 4.91 1.13
N ASN A 411 -5.04 5.27 0.75
CA ASN A 411 -5.32 6.48 -0.01
C ASN A 411 -5.48 7.75 0.85
N ALA A 412 -5.49 7.62 2.18
CA ALA A 412 -5.77 8.70 3.12
C ALA A 412 -4.83 9.91 2.97
N SER A 413 -5.35 11.14 3.08
CA SER A 413 -4.57 12.38 3.00
C SER A 413 -3.47 12.46 4.06
N VAL A 414 -3.72 11.90 5.25
CA VAL A 414 -2.72 11.76 6.32
C VAL A 414 -2.83 10.40 7.00
N TYR A 415 -1.74 9.95 7.59
CA TYR A 415 -1.66 8.67 8.29
C TYR A 415 -0.51 8.69 9.31
N GLU A 416 -0.53 7.79 10.29
CA GLU A 416 0.57 7.69 11.26
C GLU A 416 1.84 7.11 10.61
N PRO A 417 3.03 7.66 10.90
CA PRO A 417 4.30 7.02 10.54
C PRO A 417 4.59 5.80 11.39
N GLY A 418 5.60 5.04 10.94
CA GLY A 418 6.09 3.82 11.59
C GLY A 418 5.44 2.55 11.04
N SER A 419 5.52 1.49 11.82
CA SER A 419 4.71 0.28 11.60
C SER A 419 3.25 0.53 12.00
N PRO A 420 2.29 -0.30 11.54
CA PRO A 420 1.06 -0.52 12.29
C PRO A 420 1.36 -0.80 13.77
N LYS A 421 0.55 -0.24 14.67
CA LYS A 421 0.73 -0.30 16.12
C LYS A 421 0.19 -1.62 16.67
N TRP A 422 0.99 -2.34 17.44
CA TRP A 422 0.56 -3.58 18.08
C TRP A 422 -0.21 -3.33 19.38
N ASP A 423 -1.47 -3.77 19.42
CA ASP A 423 -2.27 -3.86 20.63
C ASP A 423 -2.32 -5.32 21.11
N GLY A 424 -1.54 -5.63 22.15
CA GLY A 424 -1.52 -6.95 22.80
C GLY A 424 -2.71 -7.26 23.72
N ASN A 425 -3.70 -6.36 23.82
CA ASN A 425 -4.98 -6.61 24.48
C ASN A 425 -6.06 -7.01 23.46
N GLU A 426 -6.20 -6.25 22.37
CA GLU A 426 -7.13 -6.58 21.28
C GLU A 426 -6.58 -7.64 20.30
N GLY A 427 -5.27 -7.91 20.32
CA GLY A 427 -4.62 -8.81 19.36
C GLY A 427 -4.54 -8.22 17.96
N ALA A 428 -4.24 -6.92 17.87
CA ALA A 428 -4.47 -6.13 16.67
C ALA A 428 -3.23 -5.37 16.18
N LEU A 429 -3.07 -5.28 14.86
CA LEU A 429 -2.25 -4.26 14.20
C LEU A 429 -3.14 -3.08 13.80
N ALA A 430 -3.12 -2.02 14.60
CA ALA A 430 -3.90 -0.81 14.42
C ALA A 430 -3.14 0.25 13.61
N TYR A 431 -3.81 0.89 12.65
CA TYR A 431 -3.22 1.96 11.84
C TYR A 431 -4.22 3.11 11.67
N LYS A 432 -3.81 4.32 12.08
CA LYS A 432 -4.69 5.48 12.11
C LYS A 432 -4.46 6.39 10.90
N ILE A 433 -5.56 6.74 10.24
CA ILE A 433 -5.58 7.40 8.93
C ILE A 433 -6.69 8.46 8.89
N ALA A 434 -6.55 9.50 8.07
CA ALA A 434 -7.63 10.47 7.86
C ALA A 434 -7.64 11.07 6.44
N ALA A 435 -8.84 11.31 5.93
CA ALA A 435 -9.09 12.03 4.69
C ALA A 435 -10.49 12.67 4.73
N PRO A 436 -10.83 13.57 3.79
CA PRO A 436 -12.15 14.19 3.73
C PRO A 436 -13.21 13.20 3.24
N THR A 437 -14.45 13.32 3.70
CA THR A 437 -15.57 12.45 3.31
C THR A 437 -15.88 12.52 1.81
N TYR A 438 -15.69 13.66 1.15
CA TYR A 438 -16.05 13.87 -0.25
C TYR A 438 -14.85 14.16 -1.15
N LYS A 439 -14.97 13.72 -2.41
CA LYS A 439 -14.15 14.12 -3.55
C LYS A 439 -14.30 15.63 -3.85
N PRO A 440 -13.48 16.22 -4.75
CA PRO A 440 -13.48 17.66 -5.01
C PRO A 440 -14.80 18.24 -5.55
N ASP A 441 -15.74 17.39 -5.97
CA ASP A 441 -17.10 17.80 -6.36
C ASP A 441 -18.02 18.11 -5.17
N GLY A 442 -17.58 17.82 -3.94
CA GLY A 442 -18.34 17.98 -2.70
C GLY A 442 -19.56 17.06 -2.59
N LYS A 443 -19.63 15.98 -3.37
CA LYS A 443 -20.82 15.11 -3.52
C LYS A 443 -20.48 13.63 -3.55
N THR A 444 -19.48 13.23 -4.33
CA THR A 444 -19.05 11.83 -4.44
C THR A 444 -18.21 11.48 -3.23
N GLU A 445 -18.52 10.40 -2.53
CA GLU A 445 -17.78 10.01 -1.32
C GLU A 445 -16.38 9.45 -1.64
N ASN A 446 -15.41 9.77 -0.78
CA ASN A 446 -14.10 9.15 -0.76
C ASN A 446 -14.20 7.78 -0.10
N VAL A 447 -13.85 6.75 -0.86
CA VAL A 447 -13.87 5.36 -0.41
C VAL A 447 -12.50 4.97 0.13
N GLY A 448 -12.47 4.48 1.37
CA GLY A 448 -11.26 4.05 2.05
C GLY A 448 -10.61 2.81 1.42
N ARG A 449 -9.29 2.90 1.24
CA ARG A 449 -8.40 1.80 0.88
C ARG A 449 -7.31 1.70 1.94
N TYR A 450 -7.00 0.49 2.39
CA TYR A 450 -5.86 0.20 3.26
C TYR A 450 -5.27 -1.15 2.87
N ALA A 451 -3.95 -1.28 2.80
CA ALA A 451 -3.30 -2.56 2.56
C ALA A 451 -1.92 -2.59 3.21
N PHE A 452 -1.48 -3.79 3.60
CA PHE A 452 -0.09 -4.02 3.96
C PHE A 452 0.45 -5.29 3.31
N THR A 453 1.76 -5.33 3.14
CA THR A 453 2.51 -6.56 2.89
C THR A 453 3.75 -6.57 3.77
N MET A 454 4.06 -7.69 4.43
CA MET A 454 5.14 -7.78 5.42
C MET A 454 5.72 -9.19 5.51
N ARG A 455 6.93 -9.30 6.07
CA ARG A 455 7.59 -10.59 6.30
C ARG A 455 6.74 -11.53 7.16
N ALA A 456 6.65 -12.79 6.73
CA ALA A 456 5.91 -13.84 7.40
C ALA A 456 6.56 -14.26 8.73
N ASP A 457 7.85 -14.03 8.96
CA ASP A 457 8.50 -14.27 10.26
C ASP A 457 8.19 -13.17 11.29
N LEU A 458 8.16 -11.90 10.84
CA LEU A 458 7.78 -10.76 11.68
C LEU A 458 6.34 -10.87 12.19
N ILE A 459 5.36 -11.09 11.31
CA ILE A 459 3.95 -11.18 11.73
C ILE A 459 3.71 -12.40 12.66
N LYS A 460 4.37 -13.54 12.41
CA LYS A 460 4.37 -14.68 13.34
C LYS A 460 4.90 -14.31 14.71
N CYS A 461 6.00 -13.55 14.77
CA CYS A 461 6.57 -13.08 16.04
C CYS A 461 5.62 -12.12 16.78
N VAL A 462 5.10 -11.10 16.10
CA VAL A 462 4.23 -10.07 16.70
C VAL A 462 2.96 -10.68 17.31
N TYR A 463 2.29 -11.59 16.60
CA TYR A 463 1.10 -12.28 17.10
C TYR A 463 1.41 -13.47 18.02
N GLY A 464 2.67 -13.90 18.14
CA GLY A 464 3.07 -15.08 18.92
C GLY A 464 2.62 -16.43 18.31
N MET A 465 2.45 -16.50 16.99
CA MET A 465 1.88 -17.64 16.28
C MET A 465 2.93 -18.39 15.45
N SER A 466 3.02 -19.71 15.59
CA SER A 466 3.95 -20.54 14.78
C SER A 466 3.48 -20.78 13.35
N LYS A 467 2.16 -20.76 13.12
CA LYS A 467 1.49 -20.83 11.82
C LYS A 467 0.50 -19.68 11.71
N LEU A 468 0.39 -19.09 10.52
CA LEU A 468 -0.57 -18.04 10.24
C LEU A 468 -1.90 -18.65 9.74
N PRO A 469 -3.06 -18.04 10.05
CA PRO A 469 -4.34 -18.45 9.49
C PRO A 469 -4.43 -18.09 8.00
N ALA A 470 -5.40 -18.69 7.30
CA ALA A 470 -5.72 -18.32 5.92
C ALA A 470 -6.52 -17.00 5.80
N TYR A 471 -7.02 -16.48 6.93
CA TYR A 471 -7.90 -15.30 6.98
C TYR A 471 -7.51 -14.36 8.13
N ALA A 472 -7.87 -13.10 7.97
CA ALA A 472 -7.76 -12.06 8.99
C ALA A 472 -9.04 -11.20 8.98
N ASN A 473 -9.41 -10.63 10.12
CA ASN A 473 -10.48 -9.65 10.22
C ASN A 473 -9.87 -8.25 10.22
N ILE A 474 -10.40 -7.37 9.39
CA ILE A 474 -10.03 -5.95 9.39
C ILE A 474 -11.23 -5.15 9.90
N GLU A 475 -11.01 -4.45 11.00
CA GLU A 475 -12.00 -3.72 11.78
C GLU A 475 -11.69 -2.22 11.71
N VAL A 476 -12.59 -1.46 11.09
CA VAL A 476 -12.49 0.01 11.02
C VAL A 476 -13.32 0.59 12.15
N THR A 477 -12.65 1.23 13.10
CA THR A 477 -13.26 1.91 14.25
C THR A 477 -13.29 3.42 14.00
N TYR A 478 -14.45 4.06 14.24
CA TYR A 478 -14.62 5.50 14.07
C TYR A 478 -14.65 6.22 15.42
N ASP A 479 -13.58 6.92 15.76
CA ASP A 479 -13.38 7.64 17.04
C ASP A 479 -14.59 8.50 17.48
N GLY A 480 -15.29 9.14 16.52
CA GLY A 480 -16.40 10.06 16.79
C GLY A 480 -17.77 9.40 17.03
N SER A 481 -17.96 8.12 16.71
CA SER A 481 -19.23 7.40 16.88
C SER A 481 -19.12 6.11 17.70
N GLY A 482 -17.92 5.58 17.88
CA GLY A 482 -17.70 4.24 18.44
C GLY A 482 -18.15 3.09 17.52
N GLU A 483 -18.61 3.39 16.30
CA GLU A 483 -19.00 2.38 15.32
C GLU A 483 -17.78 1.57 14.89
N LYS A 484 -17.96 0.25 14.76
CA LYS A 484 -16.95 -0.69 14.26
C LYS A 484 -17.51 -1.44 13.05
N LYS A 485 -16.85 -1.33 11.89
CA LYS A 485 -17.17 -2.08 10.66
C LYS A 485 -16.09 -3.13 10.43
N THR A 486 -16.45 -4.41 10.42
CA THR A 486 -15.49 -5.52 10.33
C THR A 486 -15.72 -6.35 9.07
N ALA A 487 -14.64 -6.66 8.35
CA ALA A 487 -14.64 -7.54 7.18
C ALA A 487 -13.56 -8.63 7.31
N THR A 488 -13.92 -9.88 7.03
CA THR A 488 -12.97 -11.00 6.94
C THR A 488 -12.35 -11.04 5.55
N VAL A 489 -11.02 -11.11 5.48
CA VAL A 489 -10.25 -11.10 4.23
C VAL A 489 -9.26 -12.27 4.20
N VAL A 490 -8.86 -12.71 3.01
CA VAL A 490 -7.80 -13.72 2.84
C VAL A 490 -6.45 -13.11 3.21
N LEU A 491 -5.67 -13.82 4.03
CA LEU A 491 -4.26 -13.50 4.24
C LEU A 491 -3.45 -14.12 3.09
N GLY A 492 -3.14 -13.31 2.08
CA GLY A 492 -2.32 -13.71 0.94
C GLY A 492 -0.88 -14.00 1.36
N SER A 493 -0.17 -14.79 0.56
CA SER A 493 1.26 -15.06 0.75
C SER A 493 2.00 -15.09 -0.58
N ASN A 494 3.25 -14.62 -0.56
CA ASN A 494 4.20 -14.72 -1.68
C ASN A 494 5.61 -14.90 -1.10
N LYS A 495 6.26 -16.02 -1.43
CA LYS A 495 7.54 -16.44 -0.83
C LYS A 495 7.48 -16.35 0.70
N GLU A 496 8.39 -15.60 1.33
CA GLU A 496 8.46 -15.43 2.79
C GLU A 496 7.65 -14.23 3.31
N TRP A 497 6.76 -13.66 2.51
CA TRP A 497 5.94 -12.49 2.84
C TRP A 497 4.44 -12.82 2.80
N VAL A 498 3.66 -12.06 3.56
CA VAL A 498 2.18 -12.07 3.53
C VAL A 498 1.65 -10.71 3.10
N ASN A 499 0.42 -10.68 2.61
CA ASN A 499 -0.25 -9.45 2.18
C ASN A 499 -1.77 -9.50 2.44
N LEU A 500 -2.37 -8.34 2.69
CA LEU A 500 -3.82 -8.17 2.78
C LEU A 500 -4.25 -6.78 2.32
N HIS A 501 -5.56 -6.60 2.13
CA HIS A 501 -6.18 -5.32 1.82
C HIS A 501 -7.58 -5.23 2.46
N ALA A 502 -7.96 -4.02 2.84
CA ALA A 502 -9.31 -3.62 3.21
C ALA A 502 -9.81 -2.56 2.23
N ASP A 503 -11.06 -2.76 1.83
CA ASP A 503 -11.76 -2.01 0.81
C ASP A 503 -13.07 -1.46 1.36
N ASN A 504 -13.56 -0.38 0.76
CA ASN A 504 -14.96 0.05 0.87
C ASN A 504 -15.43 0.48 2.28
N PHE A 505 -14.50 0.89 3.16
CA PHE A 505 -14.85 1.71 4.31
C PHE A 505 -15.00 3.19 3.90
N MET A 506 -15.50 4.04 4.80
CA MET A 506 -15.79 5.45 4.52
C MET A 506 -14.83 6.34 5.32
N TYR A 507 -14.61 7.58 4.87
CA TYR A 507 -13.97 8.60 5.69
C TYR A 507 -15.02 9.48 6.38
N THR A 508 -14.93 9.62 7.70
CA THR A 508 -15.72 10.60 8.46
C THR A 508 -14.84 11.78 8.87
N GLY A 509 -15.44 12.85 9.40
CA GLY A 509 -14.69 14.04 9.84
C GLY A 509 -13.73 13.79 11.03
N ALA A 510 -13.74 12.60 11.63
CA ALA A 510 -12.78 12.14 12.63
C ALA A 510 -11.92 10.99 12.05
N PRO A 511 -10.60 10.91 12.33
CA PRO A 511 -9.75 9.85 11.79
C PRO A 511 -10.22 8.44 12.20
N PRO A 512 -10.57 7.54 11.27
CA PRO A 512 -10.75 6.14 11.60
C PRO A 512 -9.41 5.46 11.98
N THR A 513 -9.53 4.43 12.82
CA THR A 513 -8.44 3.48 13.10
C THR A 513 -8.76 2.15 12.43
N VAL A 514 -7.87 1.66 11.57
CA VAL A 514 -7.98 0.38 10.87
C VAL A 514 -7.18 -0.68 11.61
N SER A 515 -7.86 -1.65 12.22
CA SER A 515 -7.28 -2.69 13.06
C SER A 515 -7.36 -4.06 12.40
N VAL A 516 -6.21 -4.68 12.12
CA VAL A 516 -6.12 -6.06 11.61
C VAL A 516 -6.00 -7.02 12.78
N LYS A 517 -6.80 -8.09 12.80
CA LYS A 517 -6.80 -9.16 13.81
C LYS A 517 -6.72 -10.52 13.12
N LEU A 518 -5.82 -11.41 13.54
CA LEU A 518 -5.65 -12.73 12.92
C LEU A 518 -6.64 -13.76 13.47
N ASP A 519 -7.23 -14.57 12.59
CA ASP A 519 -8.14 -15.67 12.99
C ASP A 519 -7.43 -16.68 13.89
N GLY A 520 -8.12 -17.09 14.95
CA GLY A 520 -7.58 -18.03 15.94
C GLY A 520 -6.51 -17.44 16.87
N TRP A 521 -6.20 -16.14 16.80
CA TRP A 521 -5.41 -15.50 17.84
C TRP A 521 -6.18 -15.45 19.17
N ALA A 522 -5.48 -15.73 20.26
CA ALA A 522 -5.98 -15.56 21.61
C ALA A 522 -4.86 -15.01 22.49
N LYS A 523 -5.19 -14.08 23.40
CA LYS A 523 -4.22 -13.50 24.32
C LYS A 523 -3.64 -14.58 25.22
N SER A 524 -2.36 -14.89 25.05
CA SER A 524 -1.66 -15.89 25.86
C SER A 524 -1.69 -15.49 27.34
N THR A 525 -2.25 -16.36 28.17
CA THR A 525 -2.32 -16.19 29.64
C THR A 525 -1.06 -16.68 30.35
N SER A 526 -0.02 -17.07 29.61
CA SER A 526 1.23 -17.64 30.13
C SER A 526 2.16 -16.59 30.76
N ALA A 527 1.76 -16.06 31.90
CA ALA A 527 2.71 -15.63 32.93
C ALA A 527 3.34 -16.88 33.59
N THR A 528 4.16 -17.60 32.83
CA THR A 528 4.81 -18.84 33.29
C THR A 528 5.76 -18.51 34.44
N THR A 529 5.48 -19.04 35.63
CA THR A 529 6.32 -18.87 36.81
C THR A 529 7.67 -19.55 36.63
N THR A 530 8.72 -18.76 36.42
CA THR A 530 10.11 -19.24 36.43
C THR A 530 10.42 -19.86 37.79
N LYS A 531 10.61 -21.18 37.83
CA LYS A 531 11.04 -21.89 39.04
C LYS A 531 12.51 -21.62 39.33
N THR A 532 12.78 -20.62 40.17
CA THR A 532 14.09 -20.42 40.81
C THR A 532 14.06 -21.05 42.22
N PRO A 533 15.15 -21.67 42.73
CA PRO A 533 15.11 -22.44 43.98
C PRO A 533 14.82 -21.62 45.25
N SER A 534 14.36 -22.34 46.27
CA SER A 534 14.05 -21.83 47.62
C SER A 534 15.27 -21.26 48.35
N ASN A 535 15.06 -20.16 49.07
CA ASN A 535 15.64 -19.94 50.41
C ASN A 535 14.71 -19.04 51.25
N ALA A 536 14.76 -19.17 52.57
CA ALA A 536 13.81 -18.55 53.51
C ALA A 536 14.40 -17.35 54.27
N GLY A 537 13.56 -16.38 54.67
CA GLY A 537 14.03 -15.22 55.45
C GLY A 537 12.98 -14.14 55.82
N ASN A 538 12.14 -14.43 56.81
CA ASN A 538 11.40 -13.48 57.66
C ASN A 538 10.33 -12.52 57.05
N GLN A 539 9.56 -11.89 57.94
CA GLN A 539 8.27 -11.22 57.68
C GLN A 539 8.34 -9.69 57.82
N ALA A 540 7.45 -8.99 57.09
CA ALA A 540 6.71 -7.82 57.57
C ALA A 540 5.39 -7.65 56.77
N ALA A 541 4.35 -7.09 57.38
CA ALA A 541 3.12 -6.64 56.70
C ALA A 541 3.25 -5.13 56.34
N ALA A 542 2.40 -4.47 55.54
CA ALA A 542 1.07 -4.75 54.96
C ALA A 542 0.97 -3.99 53.58
N PRO A 543 -0.19 -3.73 52.92
CA PRO A 543 -1.60 -4.02 53.20
C PRO A 543 -2.34 -4.81 52.08
N SER A 544 -3.66 -5.01 52.24
CA SER A 544 -4.51 -5.79 51.32
C SER A 544 -5.28 -4.92 50.29
N PRO A 545 -5.26 -5.26 48.98
CA PRO A 545 -6.14 -4.65 47.97
C PRO A 545 -7.41 -5.49 47.68
N SER A 546 -8.55 -5.02 48.19
CA SER A 546 -9.93 -5.10 47.65
C SER A 546 -10.38 -6.31 46.79
N ASP A 547 -11.44 -7.00 47.23
CA ASP A 547 -12.13 -8.09 46.51
C ASP A 547 -12.67 -7.73 45.11
N GLY A 548 -12.10 -8.32 44.06
CA GLY A 548 -12.68 -8.33 42.72
C GLY A 548 -13.88 -9.28 42.61
N LYS A 549 -15.11 -8.76 42.68
CA LYS A 549 -16.33 -9.56 42.46
C LYS A 549 -16.53 -9.82 40.96
N VAL A 550 -16.52 -11.08 40.56
CA VAL A 550 -16.80 -11.54 39.19
C VAL A 550 -18.31 -11.66 38.97
N THR A 551 -18.80 -11.23 37.81
CA THR A 551 -20.21 -11.39 37.41
C THR A 551 -20.35 -12.46 36.33
N ILE A 552 -21.17 -13.47 36.57
CA ILE A 552 -21.52 -14.52 35.59
C ILE A 552 -22.98 -14.39 35.15
N THR A 553 -23.28 -14.86 33.93
CA THR A 553 -24.67 -15.06 33.48
C THR A 553 -25.06 -16.52 33.69
N CYS A 554 -26.15 -16.73 34.43
CA CYS A 554 -26.75 -18.02 34.72
C CYS A 554 -28.10 -18.13 34.00
N ILE A 555 -28.38 -19.25 33.34
CA ILE A 555 -29.57 -19.44 32.50
C ILE A 555 -30.41 -20.66 32.93
N LYS A 556 -31.73 -20.51 32.87
CA LYS A 556 -32.73 -21.56 33.12
C LYS A 556 -33.89 -21.40 32.14
N GLY A 557 -33.88 -22.19 31.07
CA GLY A 557 -34.74 -21.93 29.91
C GLY A 557 -34.35 -20.60 29.25
N THR A 558 -35.35 -19.79 28.89
CA THR A 558 -35.15 -18.42 28.37
C THR A 558 -34.75 -17.41 29.45
N THR A 559 -34.97 -17.72 30.73
CA THR A 559 -34.71 -16.80 31.85
C THR A 559 -33.21 -16.69 32.15
N LYS A 560 -32.68 -15.46 32.05
CA LYS A 560 -31.30 -15.11 32.38
C LYS A 560 -31.25 -14.45 33.77
N LYS A 561 -30.23 -14.77 34.56
CA LYS A 561 -29.95 -14.14 35.86
C LYS A 561 -28.45 -13.87 36.00
N LEU A 562 -28.09 -12.62 36.29
CA LEU A 562 -26.72 -12.22 36.60
C LEU A 562 -26.40 -12.55 38.07
N VAL A 563 -25.17 -13.00 38.34
CA VAL A 563 -24.70 -13.35 39.70
C VAL A 563 -23.31 -12.77 39.90
N THR A 564 -23.18 -11.82 40.83
CA THR A 564 -21.95 -11.08 41.12
C THR A 564 -21.40 -11.48 42.50
N ALA A 565 -20.25 -12.16 42.55
CA ALA A 565 -19.60 -12.57 43.79
C ALA A 565 -18.09 -12.77 43.60
N VAL A 566 -17.32 -12.89 44.68
CA VAL A 566 -15.87 -13.17 44.61
C VAL A 566 -15.58 -14.56 44.02
N LYS A 567 -16.50 -15.52 44.19
CA LYS A 567 -16.44 -16.86 43.62
C LYS A 567 -17.85 -17.35 43.21
N PRO A 568 -18.38 -16.85 42.08
CA PRO A 568 -19.81 -16.99 41.78
C PRO A 568 -20.18 -18.40 41.29
N GLN A 569 -21.33 -18.89 41.75
CA GLN A 569 -21.96 -20.13 41.29
C GLN A 569 -23.42 -19.85 40.90
N CYS A 570 -23.97 -20.63 39.97
CA CYS A 570 -25.36 -20.47 39.57
C CYS A 570 -26.32 -21.09 40.61
N PRO A 571 -27.44 -20.43 40.95
CA PRO A 571 -28.47 -20.98 41.84
C PRO A 571 -29.04 -22.30 41.32
N SER A 572 -29.53 -23.15 42.22
CA SER A 572 -30.04 -24.49 41.88
C SER A 572 -31.03 -24.46 40.70
N GLY A 573 -30.73 -25.27 39.68
CA GLY A 573 -31.50 -25.35 38.43
C GLY A 573 -31.14 -24.31 37.35
N TYR A 574 -30.18 -23.40 37.59
CA TYR A 574 -29.58 -22.56 36.55
C TYR A 574 -28.19 -23.10 36.16
N LYS A 575 -27.84 -23.03 34.88
CA LYS A 575 -26.49 -23.38 34.37
C LYS A 575 -25.70 -22.12 34.02
N MET A 576 -24.38 -22.16 34.14
CA MET A 576 -23.52 -21.04 33.73
C MET A 576 -23.49 -20.97 32.20
N GLN A 577 -23.65 -19.77 31.63
CA GLN A 577 -23.56 -19.57 30.19
C GLN A 577 -22.09 -19.51 29.76
N ASN A 578 -21.50 -20.67 29.45
CA ASN A 578 -20.14 -20.74 28.90
C ASN A 578 -20.03 -19.96 27.59
N THR A 579 -18.96 -19.18 27.43
CA THR A 579 -18.64 -18.45 26.19
C THR A 579 -17.99 -19.38 25.14
N ALA A 580 -18.68 -20.46 24.82
CA ALA A 580 -18.42 -21.33 23.67
C ALA A 580 -19.75 -21.57 22.95
N ALA A 581 -19.78 -21.33 21.63
CA ALA A 581 -20.96 -21.39 20.78
C ALA A 581 -21.61 -22.81 20.75
N PRO A 582 -22.90 -22.97 20.33
CA PRO A 582 -23.69 -22.01 19.56
C PRO A 582 -25.14 -21.75 20.02
N ALA A 583 -25.77 -20.77 19.40
CA ALA A 583 -27.22 -20.71 19.22
C ALA A 583 -27.55 -21.04 17.75
N ALA A 584 -28.47 -21.99 17.53
CA ALA A 584 -28.96 -22.41 16.22
C ALA A 584 -30.09 -21.45 15.75
N GLN A 585 -30.59 -21.44 14.50
CA GLN A 585 -30.83 -22.58 13.62
C GLN A 585 -30.59 -22.29 12.13
N GLN A 586 -29.91 -23.23 11.47
CA GLN A 586 -30.05 -23.51 10.04
C GLN A 586 -30.59 -24.94 9.91
N ALA A 587 -31.62 -25.16 9.11
CA ALA A 587 -32.21 -26.50 8.93
C ALA A 587 -31.29 -27.40 8.08
N GLN A 588 -31.20 -28.68 8.42
CA GLN A 588 -30.50 -29.68 7.62
C GLN A 588 -31.48 -30.48 6.75
N VAL A 589 -31.04 -30.79 5.53
CA VAL A 589 -31.77 -31.58 4.53
C VAL A 589 -30.96 -32.84 4.21
N THR A 590 -31.66 -33.91 3.84
CA THR A 590 -31.07 -35.19 3.43
C THR A 590 -31.54 -35.53 2.02
N ILE A 591 -30.61 -35.92 1.13
CA ILE A 591 -30.89 -36.30 -0.26
C ILE A 591 -30.29 -37.67 -0.60
N THR A 592 -30.89 -38.37 -1.56
CA THR A 592 -30.38 -39.64 -2.10
C THR A 592 -29.84 -39.44 -3.51
N CYS A 593 -28.70 -40.05 -3.80
CA CYS A 593 -27.85 -39.83 -4.96
C CYS A 593 -27.50 -41.18 -5.60
N THR A 594 -27.56 -41.32 -6.93
CA THR A 594 -27.52 -42.62 -7.61
C THR A 594 -26.64 -42.65 -8.86
N LYS A 595 -25.75 -43.64 -8.98
CA LYS A 595 -24.86 -43.88 -10.12
C LYS A 595 -24.97 -45.36 -10.55
N GLY A 596 -25.65 -45.62 -11.66
CA GLY A 596 -26.08 -46.99 -12.01
C GLY A 596 -27.01 -47.54 -10.94
N THR A 597 -26.79 -48.79 -10.52
CA THR A 597 -27.51 -49.43 -9.41
C THR A 597 -27.15 -48.84 -8.03
N THR A 598 -25.99 -48.20 -7.89
CA THR A 598 -25.44 -47.77 -6.60
C THR A 598 -26.09 -46.49 -6.09
N LYS A 599 -26.61 -46.52 -4.85
CA LYS A 599 -27.16 -45.34 -4.16
C LYS A 599 -26.24 -44.88 -3.02
N LYS A 600 -26.26 -43.58 -2.72
CA LYS A 600 -25.62 -42.91 -1.57
C LYS A 600 -26.54 -41.84 -1.00
N THR A 601 -26.43 -41.57 0.29
CA THR A 601 -27.24 -40.54 0.98
C THR A 601 -26.34 -39.43 1.50
N VAL A 602 -26.78 -38.18 1.42
CA VAL A 602 -26.00 -37.01 1.84
C VAL A 602 -26.87 -36.10 2.70
N THR A 603 -26.38 -35.71 3.88
CA THR A 603 -27.07 -34.85 4.85
C THR A 603 -26.22 -33.63 5.17
N GLY A 604 -26.85 -32.46 5.29
CA GLY A 604 -26.20 -31.21 5.67
C GLY A 604 -27.15 -30.03 5.52
N VAL A 605 -26.68 -28.80 5.75
CA VAL A 605 -27.53 -27.59 5.61
C VAL A 605 -28.01 -27.39 4.15
N LYS A 606 -27.22 -27.82 3.16
CA LYS A 606 -27.63 -27.87 1.75
C LYS A 606 -26.82 -28.96 1.00
N PRO A 607 -27.22 -30.24 1.06
CA PRO A 607 -26.41 -31.35 0.56
C PRO A 607 -26.32 -31.39 -0.97
N GLN A 608 -25.25 -32.01 -1.48
CA GLN A 608 -24.98 -32.22 -2.90
C GLN A 608 -24.44 -33.65 -3.13
N CYS A 609 -24.69 -34.21 -4.31
CA CYS A 609 -24.28 -35.56 -4.64
C CYS A 609 -22.79 -35.66 -5.05
N PRO A 610 -22.05 -36.71 -4.64
CA PRO A 610 -20.68 -36.93 -5.10
C PRO A 610 -20.59 -37.15 -6.61
N ALA A 611 -19.43 -36.84 -7.21
CA ALA A 611 -19.20 -36.85 -8.65
C ALA A 611 -19.72 -38.12 -9.37
N GLY A 612 -20.69 -37.92 -10.27
CA GLY A 612 -21.34 -38.97 -11.06
C GLY A 612 -22.56 -39.63 -10.42
N TYR A 613 -22.93 -39.32 -9.18
CA TYR A 613 -24.22 -39.73 -8.60
C TYR A 613 -25.28 -38.66 -8.86
N LYS A 614 -26.40 -39.01 -9.50
CA LYS A 614 -27.55 -38.11 -9.74
C LYS A 614 -28.52 -38.10 -8.56
N MET A 615 -29.03 -36.94 -8.15
CA MET A 615 -30.04 -36.87 -7.09
C MET A 615 -31.34 -37.57 -7.54
N SER A 616 -31.77 -38.60 -6.80
CA SER A 616 -33.13 -39.14 -6.88
C SER A 616 -34.08 -38.20 -6.15
N ALA A 617 -35.27 -37.98 -6.69
CA ALA A 617 -36.20 -36.94 -6.23
C ALA A 617 -36.51 -37.04 -4.72
N ALA A 618 -36.37 -35.91 -4.03
CA ALA A 618 -36.76 -35.77 -2.63
C ALA A 618 -38.24 -35.34 -2.56
N THR A 619 -39.15 -36.30 -2.46
CA THR A 619 -40.60 -36.04 -2.35
C THR A 619 -41.28 -37.15 -1.55
N PRO A 620 -42.22 -36.85 -0.63
CA PRO A 620 -43.01 -37.88 0.03
C PRO A 620 -44.07 -38.50 -0.92
N GLY A 621 -43.78 -39.67 -1.51
CA GLY A 621 -44.82 -40.62 -1.97
C GLY A 621 -44.84 -41.08 -3.44
N LYS A 622 -44.49 -42.37 -3.63
CA LYS A 622 -44.86 -43.29 -4.75
C LYS A 622 -44.42 -42.97 -6.21
N ALA A 623 -44.73 -43.90 -7.12
CA ALA A 623 -43.96 -44.32 -8.32
C ALA A 623 -44.88 -44.57 -9.55
N PRO A 624 -44.45 -45.01 -10.78
CA PRO A 624 -43.24 -45.75 -11.24
C PRO A 624 -42.32 -44.88 -12.18
N SER A 625 -41.50 -45.27 -13.19
CA SER A 625 -41.33 -46.48 -14.06
C SER A 625 -39.89 -46.63 -14.65
N THR A 626 -39.70 -47.48 -15.67
CA THR A 626 -38.42 -47.91 -16.32
C THR A 626 -38.61 -48.12 -17.84
N PRO A 627 -37.58 -48.44 -18.72
CA PRO A 627 -36.22 -49.00 -18.53
C PRO A 627 -35.09 -48.00 -19.00
N ALA A 628 -33.88 -48.29 -19.54
CA ALA A 628 -33.15 -49.47 -20.07
C ALA A 628 -31.60 -49.29 -20.03
N GLN A 629 -30.81 -50.24 -20.57
CA GLN A 629 -29.32 -50.21 -20.63
C GLN A 629 -28.72 -51.09 -21.78
N PRO A 630 -27.47 -50.86 -22.25
CA PRO A 630 -26.39 -51.86 -22.08
C PRO A 630 -24.99 -51.23 -21.76
N ALA A 631 -23.85 -51.80 -22.22
CA ALA A 631 -22.47 -51.41 -21.83
C ALA A 631 -21.35 -51.91 -22.79
N ALA A 632 -20.06 -51.86 -22.36
CA ALA A 632 -18.80 -52.38 -22.96
C ALA A 632 -17.97 -51.36 -23.83
N GLN A 633 -16.62 -51.45 -24.03
CA GLN A 633 -15.58 -52.44 -23.64
C GLN A 633 -14.12 -51.82 -23.62
N GLN A 634 -13.08 -52.63 -23.32
CA GLN A 634 -11.60 -52.37 -23.42
C GLN A 634 -10.96 -53.51 -24.30
N PRO A 635 -9.63 -53.63 -24.65
CA PRO A 635 -8.41 -53.36 -23.83
C PRO A 635 -7.04 -53.02 -24.56
N ASP A 636 -5.93 -53.06 -23.79
CA ASP A 636 -4.52 -53.47 -24.07
C ASP A 636 -3.53 -52.81 -25.09
N ALA A 637 -2.23 -53.16 -24.94
CA ALA A 637 -1.03 -52.69 -25.64
C ALA A 637 0.10 -53.76 -25.65
N PRO A 638 1.16 -53.62 -26.50
CA PRO A 638 2.53 -53.98 -26.08
C PRO A 638 3.64 -53.03 -26.64
N ALA A 639 4.92 -53.38 -26.47
CA ALA A 639 6.11 -52.56 -26.78
C ALA A 639 7.21 -53.33 -27.55
N ASP A 640 8.24 -52.64 -28.09
CA ASP A 640 9.64 -53.13 -28.11
C ASP A 640 10.71 -52.03 -28.42
N MET A 641 11.99 -52.41 -28.39
CA MET A 641 13.26 -51.64 -28.54
C MET A 641 14.11 -52.21 -29.72
N PRO A 642 15.20 -51.57 -30.27
CA PRO A 642 16.38 -51.10 -29.53
C PRO A 642 17.16 -49.86 -30.10
N ALA A 643 18.32 -49.57 -29.49
CA ALA A 643 19.33 -48.54 -29.86
C ALA A 643 20.57 -49.21 -30.55
N PRO A 644 21.83 -48.66 -30.65
CA PRO A 644 22.45 -47.43 -30.08
C PRO A 644 23.44 -46.64 -30.99
N GLN A 645 24.04 -45.54 -30.47
CA GLN A 645 25.51 -45.35 -30.36
C GLN A 645 25.93 -43.99 -29.73
N SER A 646 27.13 -43.94 -29.12
CA SER A 646 27.81 -42.77 -28.51
C SER A 646 29.31 -43.12 -28.29
N PRO A 647 30.26 -42.16 -28.24
CA PRO A 647 30.78 -41.60 -26.97
C PRO A 647 31.08 -40.07 -27.12
N ALA A 648 31.87 -39.31 -26.33
CA ALA A 648 32.73 -39.47 -25.13
C ALA A 648 32.74 -38.12 -24.35
N GLY A 649 33.44 -37.86 -23.23
CA GLY A 649 34.32 -38.65 -22.35
C GLY A 649 34.73 -37.84 -21.09
N GLN A 650 35.23 -38.49 -20.04
CA GLN A 650 35.56 -37.92 -18.69
C GLN A 650 36.83 -38.63 -18.14
N PRO A 651 37.50 -38.20 -17.04
CA PRO A 651 37.04 -38.54 -15.66
C PRO A 651 37.49 -37.58 -14.51
N GLY A 652 37.06 -37.84 -13.25
CA GLY A 652 37.80 -37.41 -12.05
C GLY A 652 37.01 -37.03 -10.79
N THR A 653 36.63 -38.00 -9.93
CA THR A 653 36.13 -37.81 -8.55
C THR A 653 36.51 -39.01 -7.67
N PRO A 654 36.55 -38.89 -6.32
CA PRO A 654 35.37 -39.19 -5.49
C PRO A 654 35.23 -38.17 -4.31
N ASN A 655 34.38 -38.27 -3.28
CA ASN A 655 33.41 -39.29 -2.86
C ASN A 655 32.22 -38.67 -2.07
N GLN A 656 31.19 -39.47 -1.72
CA GLN A 656 30.12 -39.13 -0.75
C GLN A 656 29.61 -40.41 -0.05
N PRO A 657 28.90 -40.33 1.10
CA PRO A 657 27.43 -40.10 1.11
C PRO A 657 26.98 -39.19 2.28
N GLY A 658 25.75 -38.68 2.40
CA GLY A 658 24.48 -38.78 1.65
C GLY A 658 23.37 -38.12 2.52
N GLN A 659 22.08 -38.05 2.19
CA GLN A 659 21.27 -38.44 1.02
C GLN A 659 20.11 -37.42 0.88
N GLN A 660 19.33 -37.46 -0.21
CA GLN A 660 18.06 -36.72 -0.38
C GLN A 660 17.03 -37.55 -1.17
N GLN A 661 15.74 -37.18 -1.11
CA GLN A 661 14.64 -37.80 -1.86
C GLN A 661 13.91 -36.72 -2.70
N PRO A 662 13.56 -36.96 -3.98
CA PRO A 662 13.26 -35.89 -4.94
C PRO A 662 11.81 -35.40 -4.98
N ASN A 663 11.64 -34.19 -5.53
CA ASN A 663 10.35 -33.53 -5.80
C ASN A 663 9.60 -34.09 -7.01
N ALA A 664 8.28 -33.88 -7.04
CA ALA A 664 7.46 -33.99 -8.26
C ALA A 664 7.32 -32.63 -8.98
N PRO A 665 7.17 -32.58 -10.32
CA PRO A 665 6.99 -31.35 -11.07
C PRO A 665 5.57 -30.77 -10.94
N ALA A 666 5.44 -29.47 -11.21
CA ALA A 666 4.16 -28.75 -11.24
C ALA A 666 3.33 -29.08 -12.50
N PRO A 667 1.98 -29.01 -12.45
CA PRO A 667 1.13 -29.29 -13.60
C PRO A 667 1.26 -28.22 -14.70
N GLN A 668 1.41 -28.69 -15.94
CA GLN A 668 1.56 -27.87 -17.14
C GLN A 668 0.18 -27.54 -17.74
N PHE A 669 0.00 -26.30 -18.21
CA PHE A 669 -1.26 -25.83 -18.81
C PHE A 669 -1.36 -26.27 -20.27
N ASP A 670 -2.45 -26.95 -20.65
CA ASP A 670 -2.76 -27.30 -22.05
C ASP A 670 -3.69 -26.25 -22.68
N PRO A 671 -3.23 -25.44 -23.65
CA PRO A 671 -4.06 -24.46 -24.34
C PRO A 671 -5.13 -25.09 -25.26
N ASN A 672 -5.13 -26.41 -25.46
CA ASN A 672 -6.12 -27.14 -26.27
C ASN A 672 -7.25 -27.76 -25.44
N ALA A 673 -7.31 -27.54 -24.12
CA ALA A 673 -8.38 -28.05 -23.28
C ALA A 673 -9.77 -27.57 -23.74
N ASP A 674 -10.78 -28.44 -23.73
CA ASP A 674 -12.13 -28.08 -24.14
C ASP A 674 -12.84 -27.20 -23.09
N ILE A 675 -13.35 -26.06 -23.53
CA ILE A 675 -14.09 -25.10 -22.71
C ILE A 675 -15.58 -25.47 -22.76
N THR A 676 -16.28 -25.34 -21.64
CA THR A 676 -17.74 -25.58 -21.57
C THR A 676 -18.49 -24.29 -21.28
N ILE A 677 -19.29 -23.83 -22.24
CA ILE A 677 -20.18 -22.66 -22.10
C ILE A 677 -21.62 -23.09 -21.77
N THR A 678 -22.42 -22.17 -21.23
CA THR A 678 -23.86 -22.40 -20.97
C THR A 678 -24.72 -21.49 -21.83
N CYS A 679 -25.58 -22.10 -22.63
CA CYS A 679 -26.44 -21.47 -23.64
C CYS A 679 -27.93 -21.61 -23.25
N THR A 680 -28.71 -20.54 -23.34
CA THR A 680 -30.11 -20.46 -22.85
C THR A 680 -31.09 -20.02 -23.95
N LYS A 681 -32.29 -20.61 -23.97
CA LYS A 681 -33.40 -20.28 -24.88
C LYS A 681 -34.71 -20.28 -24.10
N GLY A 682 -35.19 -19.09 -23.73
CA GLY A 682 -36.28 -18.98 -22.76
C GLY A 682 -35.88 -19.63 -21.43
N THR A 683 -36.69 -20.57 -20.94
CA THR A 683 -36.40 -21.36 -19.74
C THR A 683 -35.47 -22.56 -19.99
N GLU A 684 -35.21 -22.95 -21.25
CA GLU A 684 -34.28 -24.02 -21.55
C GLU A 684 -32.82 -23.58 -21.39
N SER A 685 -31.96 -24.48 -20.92
CA SER A 685 -30.52 -24.30 -20.92
C SER A 685 -29.79 -25.57 -21.35
N LYS A 686 -28.67 -25.41 -22.07
CA LYS A 686 -27.78 -26.47 -22.54
C LYS A 686 -26.34 -26.06 -22.32
N GLN A 687 -25.51 -27.00 -21.87
CA GLN A 687 -24.06 -26.82 -21.87
C GLN A 687 -23.48 -27.32 -23.19
N VAL A 688 -22.46 -26.64 -23.68
CA VAL A 688 -21.79 -26.91 -24.96
C VAL A 688 -20.29 -26.91 -24.70
N THR A 689 -19.63 -28.00 -25.04
CA THR A 689 -18.20 -28.24 -24.78
C THR A 689 -17.43 -28.35 -26.09
N GLY A 690 -16.28 -27.69 -26.19
CA GLY A 690 -15.40 -27.80 -27.36
C GLY A 690 -14.22 -26.82 -27.32
N LYS A 691 -13.46 -26.76 -28.42
CA LYS A 691 -12.36 -25.80 -28.60
C LYS A 691 -12.88 -24.37 -28.71
N SER A 692 -12.10 -23.41 -28.22
CA SER A 692 -12.43 -21.98 -28.31
C SER A 692 -12.37 -21.49 -29.77
N PRO A 693 -13.29 -20.63 -30.24
CA PRO A 693 -14.46 -20.09 -29.55
C PRO A 693 -15.69 -21.00 -29.67
N VAL A 694 -16.18 -21.52 -28.54
CA VAL A 694 -17.40 -22.34 -28.51
C VAL A 694 -18.63 -21.48 -28.81
N GLN A 695 -19.55 -21.99 -29.63
CA GLN A 695 -20.75 -21.27 -30.07
C GLN A 695 -22.04 -21.91 -29.56
N CYS A 696 -23.08 -21.10 -29.34
CA CYS A 696 -24.39 -21.61 -28.94
C CYS A 696 -25.20 -22.13 -30.15
N PRO A 697 -25.92 -23.26 -30.02
CA PRO A 697 -26.85 -23.75 -31.04
C PRO A 697 -27.93 -22.74 -31.40
N SER A 698 -28.46 -22.84 -32.63
CA SER A 698 -29.41 -21.86 -33.17
C SER A 698 -30.60 -21.57 -32.25
N GLY A 699 -30.74 -20.29 -31.87
CA GLY A 699 -31.76 -19.80 -30.96
C GLY A 699 -31.43 -19.87 -29.47
N TYR A 700 -30.24 -20.34 -29.05
CA TYR A 700 -29.75 -20.21 -27.67
C TYR A 700 -28.68 -19.10 -27.60
N GLN A 701 -28.62 -18.38 -26.48
CA GLN A 701 -27.65 -17.30 -26.21
C GLN A 701 -26.77 -17.63 -24.99
N MET A 702 -25.52 -17.16 -24.93
CA MET A 702 -24.69 -17.36 -23.73
C MET A 702 -25.26 -16.60 -22.52
N LYS A 703 -25.27 -17.23 -21.35
CA LYS A 703 -25.72 -16.62 -20.10
C LYS A 703 -24.64 -15.69 -19.49
N PRO A 704 -24.91 -14.38 -19.29
CA PRO A 704 -23.96 -13.49 -18.62
C PRO A 704 -23.72 -13.86 -17.15
N MET A 705 -22.52 -13.56 -16.65
CA MET A 705 -22.18 -13.63 -15.23
C MET A 705 -22.51 -12.30 -14.55
N GLY A 706 -23.29 -12.33 -13.46
CA GLY A 706 -23.70 -11.15 -12.69
C GLY A 706 -23.30 -11.25 -11.21
N PRO A 707 -23.36 -10.14 -10.47
CA PRO A 707 -22.94 -10.07 -9.07
C PRO A 707 -23.87 -10.83 -8.11
N GLY A 708 -23.37 -11.10 -6.89
CA GLY A 708 -24.10 -11.82 -5.85
C GLY A 708 -25.21 -11.00 -5.18
N PRO A 709 -26.16 -11.67 -4.48
CA PRO A 709 -27.26 -11.01 -3.80
C PRO A 709 -26.84 -10.47 -2.43
N ASP A 710 -27.01 -9.16 -2.22
CA ASP A 710 -27.54 -8.52 -0.99
C ASP A 710 -27.37 -6.99 -1.11
N GLY A 711 -28.22 -6.38 -1.92
CA GLY A 711 -28.32 -4.93 -2.10
C GLY A 711 -29.71 -4.54 -2.63
N PRO A 712 -30.20 -3.32 -2.35
CA PRO A 712 -31.53 -2.88 -2.79
C PRO A 712 -31.57 -2.83 -4.32
N ALA A 713 -32.45 -3.61 -4.93
CA ALA A 713 -32.57 -3.67 -6.38
C ALA A 713 -33.13 -2.35 -6.93
N PRO A 714 -32.48 -1.72 -7.94
CA PRO A 714 -33.10 -0.61 -8.67
C PRO A 714 -34.34 -1.13 -9.40
N GLN A 715 -35.45 -0.41 -9.28
CA GLN A 715 -36.76 -0.83 -9.78
C GLN A 715 -36.83 -0.73 -11.32
N PHE A 716 -36.37 -1.78 -11.99
CA PHE A 716 -36.39 -1.90 -13.44
C PHE A 716 -37.81 -2.23 -13.94
N ASP A 717 -38.43 -1.32 -14.71
CA ASP A 717 -39.69 -1.62 -15.40
C ASP A 717 -39.40 -2.52 -16.62
N PRO A 718 -39.89 -3.77 -16.67
CA PRO A 718 -39.67 -4.67 -17.80
C PRO A 718 -40.36 -4.21 -19.10
N ASN A 719 -41.21 -3.19 -19.05
CA ASN A 719 -41.93 -2.63 -20.20
C ASN A 719 -41.32 -1.33 -20.73
N ALA A 720 -40.26 -0.79 -20.12
CA ALA A 720 -39.58 0.39 -20.62
C ALA A 720 -38.97 0.14 -22.01
N ASP A 721 -39.00 1.15 -22.89
CA ASP A 721 -38.27 1.08 -24.16
C ASP A 721 -36.78 1.33 -23.93
N ILE A 722 -35.95 0.45 -24.51
CA ILE A 722 -34.49 0.51 -24.42
C ILE A 722 -33.96 1.09 -25.73
N THR A 723 -33.04 2.05 -25.63
CA THR A 723 -32.32 2.59 -26.80
C THR A 723 -30.94 1.95 -26.91
N ILE A 724 -30.68 1.24 -28.01
CA ILE A 724 -29.36 0.70 -28.35
C ILE A 724 -28.69 1.56 -29.42
N THR A 725 -27.36 1.51 -29.51
CA THR A 725 -26.60 2.10 -30.63
C THR A 725 -26.08 0.99 -31.54
N CYS A 726 -26.40 1.09 -32.83
CA CYS A 726 -26.05 0.16 -33.87
C CYS A 726 -25.09 0.81 -34.87
N THR A 727 -23.98 0.15 -35.20
CA THR A 727 -22.87 0.68 -36.02
C THR A 727 -22.60 -0.15 -37.26
N LYS A 728 -22.24 0.50 -38.37
CA LYS A 728 -21.83 -0.14 -39.63
C LYS A 728 -20.68 0.67 -40.26
N GLY A 729 -19.46 0.17 -40.11
CA GLY A 729 -18.27 0.97 -40.41
C GLY A 729 -18.23 2.22 -39.53
N THR A 730 -18.14 3.40 -40.15
CA THR A 730 -18.19 4.70 -39.47
C THR A 730 -19.62 5.21 -39.19
N GLU A 731 -20.66 4.62 -39.79
CA GLU A 731 -22.04 5.00 -39.48
C GLU A 731 -22.48 4.50 -38.11
N SER A 732 -23.28 5.31 -37.40
CA SER A 732 -24.02 4.87 -36.20
C SER A 732 -25.47 5.36 -36.25
N LYS A 733 -26.39 4.54 -35.72
CA LYS A 733 -27.82 4.83 -35.58
C LYS A 733 -28.29 4.37 -34.21
N GLN A 734 -29.14 5.16 -33.56
CA GLN A 734 -29.85 4.72 -32.36
C GLN A 734 -31.16 4.02 -32.74
N VAL A 735 -31.54 3.00 -31.98
CA VAL A 735 -32.73 2.18 -32.21
C VAL A 735 -33.41 1.95 -30.87
N THR A 736 -34.69 2.32 -30.76
CA THR A 736 -35.46 2.31 -29.52
C THR A 736 -36.63 1.33 -29.62
N GLY A 737 -36.87 0.53 -28.58
CA GLY A 737 -38.04 -0.33 -28.50
C GLY A 737 -38.03 -1.30 -27.31
N LYS A 738 -38.99 -2.22 -27.27
CA LYS A 738 -39.06 -3.27 -26.23
C LYS A 738 -37.93 -4.28 -26.38
N SER A 739 -37.45 -4.79 -25.25
CA SER A 739 -36.40 -5.81 -25.22
C SER A 739 -36.88 -7.15 -25.80
N PRO A 740 -36.09 -7.86 -26.63
CA PRO A 740 -34.75 -7.52 -27.11
C PRO A 740 -34.78 -6.66 -28.39
N VAL A 741 -34.20 -5.46 -28.34
CA VAL A 741 -34.08 -4.58 -29.51
C VAL A 741 -33.03 -5.12 -30.48
N GLN A 742 -33.37 -5.16 -31.78
CA GLN A 742 -32.53 -5.66 -32.86
C GLN A 742 -31.92 -4.50 -33.66
N CYS A 743 -30.68 -4.66 -34.12
CA CYS A 743 -30.09 -3.71 -35.08
C CYS A 743 -30.63 -3.97 -36.50
N PRO A 744 -30.86 -2.91 -37.32
CA PRO A 744 -31.20 -3.05 -38.74
C PRO A 744 -30.15 -3.86 -39.51
N SER A 745 -30.60 -4.55 -40.56
CA SER A 745 -29.74 -5.47 -41.34
C SER A 745 -28.43 -4.81 -41.79
N GLY A 746 -27.31 -5.43 -41.42
CA GLY A 746 -25.95 -4.95 -41.70
C GLY A 746 -25.36 -3.96 -40.69
N TYR A 747 -26.07 -3.58 -39.61
CA TYR A 747 -25.50 -2.88 -38.46
C TYR A 747 -25.32 -3.85 -37.29
N GLN A 748 -24.25 -3.70 -36.50
CA GLN A 748 -23.99 -4.46 -35.28
C GLN A 748 -24.15 -3.60 -34.03
N MET A 749 -24.55 -4.17 -32.90
CA MET A 749 -24.70 -3.43 -31.65
C MET A 749 -23.33 -3.02 -31.10
N LYS A 750 -23.14 -1.74 -30.78
CA LYS A 750 -21.90 -1.24 -30.19
C LYS A 750 -21.74 -1.79 -28.77
N PRO A 751 -20.60 -2.41 -28.39
CA PRO A 751 -20.38 -2.90 -27.03
C PRO A 751 -20.50 -1.78 -25.99
N MET A 752 -21.25 -2.04 -24.92
CA MET A 752 -21.36 -1.13 -23.77
C MET A 752 -20.18 -1.37 -22.82
N ALA A 753 -19.50 -0.29 -22.42
CA ALA A 753 -18.46 -0.36 -21.40
C ALA A 753 -19.07 -0.56 -19.99
N PRO A 754 -18.41 -1.29 -19.08
CA PRO A 754 -18.91 -1.44 -17.71
C PRO A 754 -19.00 -0.09 -17.00
N GLY A 755 -20.18 0.24 -16.47
CA GLY A 755 -20.37 1.36 -15.54
C GLY A 755 -21.26 2.53 -15.99
N GLN A 756 -21.86 2.51 -17.19
CA GLN A 756 -22.88 3.53 -17.56
C GLN A 756 -24.31 3.08 -17.19
N PRO A 757 -25.07 3.83 -16.37
CA PRO A 757 -26.49 3.60 -16.18
C PRO A 757 -27.30 4.01 -17.41
N GLY A 758 -28.13 3.10 -17.94
CA GLY A 758 -29.14 3.45 -18.93
C GLY A 758 -30.31 4.19 -18.28
N LEU A 759 -30.42 5.50 -18.52
CA LEU A 759 -31.55 6.31 -18.06
C LEU A 759 -32.76 6.15 -18.98
N PRO A 760 -33.98 5.88 -18.45
CA PRO A 760 -35.21 6.05 -19.21
C PRO A 760 -35.44 7.53 -19.48
N MET A 761 -35.73 7.91 -20.74
CA MET A 761 -36.23 9.25 -21.04
C MET A 761 -37.70 9.34 -20.63
N GLN A 762 -38.07 10.33 -19.81
CA GLN A 762 -39.47 10.69 -19.64
C GLN A 762 -40.01 11.34 -20.91
N PRO A 763 -41.26 11.06 -21.33
CA PRO A 763 -41.88 11.75 -22.44
C PRO A 763 -42.16 13.21 -22.06
N ALA A 764 -41.84 14.14 -22.96
CA ALA A 764 -42.20 15.54 -22.78
C ALA A 764 -43.72 15.71 -22.74
N LYS A 765 -44.21 16.52 -21.80
CA LYS A 765 -45.51 17.18 -21.94
C LYS A 765 -45.30 18.53 -22.65
N GLN A 766 -46.36 18.96 -23.33
CA GLN A 766 -46.45 20.11 -24.24
C GLN A 766 -45.82 21.39 -23.69
#